data_AF-A0A9P9AWW0-F1
#
_entry.id   AF-A0A9P9AWW0-F1
#
_cell.length_a   1.000
_cell.length_b   1.000
_cell.length_c   1.000
_cell.angle_alpha   90.00
_cell.angle_beta   90.00
_cell.angle_gamma   90.00
#
_symmetry.space_group_name_H-M   'P 1'
#
loop_
_entity.id
_entity.type
_entity.pdbx_description
1 polymer ?
#
loop_
_entity_poly.entity_id
_entity_poly.type
_entity_poly.pdbx_seq_one_letter_code
_entity_poly.pdbx_strand_id
1 'polypeptide(L)'
;MSSIYTGRRRRPQEFTLPSGKKVIASLPEDLDDLKRKYGNQHGVQVEIVVHGSPEHSQYLTETRDHHEKRRTQLREKHGPAFDEWEDVQNQLNSVNTELERLSTNTTGLNANFNKFGYGAYLRAYDDEEDAEGPASSAASMSDTLSVSSGRSVRLGETTKLFKKPVIKQWFHQGLLWRASEHTEIQAIELFFDLLYVGIIHINGEHLWAEPTGHELLRFAVTFIMSWKLWSDLTLTLSWFETDDVFSRFEMLFEIACLLAFTTNMTYSFYHDEKHNTYTMLVAFYLAARLKGVLHSAVTSYFLPMIRGVMICECINILIPTSLWIASIHVSMPNRLGLIWVALALDLWGQSVPIGLFRYGQAVGEKTRLGRFLAGFFEFYPAVNIEHRVERTNAFVSLVFGYSVVGIMFQSYGGYSVNGFLGKAVLGLVQAFIFNWIYFDIDGHNIDVHAIRRSVPSAVLWGYAHLPFIMGYILASAGLSKLVFTTDTPHTNPEQLSDHYIERAEHDIPNGIRFFYCYGLGIALLFMGVISACHEHRVPATLRWSKTIRLALRAIVCLILFLLPLAKSLNSLHLISITLGLSACVLFAELFGKSCRNDPFIGERKGCSVRYICKCTKKDLKRAGIAEDEPERRSAEILKLGVREKTGALDIQD
;
A
#
# COMPACT_ATOMS: atom_id res chain seq x y z
N MET A 1 -15.94 16.35 -30.29
CA MET A 1 -17.17 16.47 -29.48
C MET A 1 -16.85 15.99 -28.08
N SER A 2 -16.75 16.95 -27.16
CA SER A 2 -16.39 16.84 -25.76
C SER A 2 -17.49 16.12 -24.97
N SER A 3 -17.20 14.91 -24.50
CA SER A 3 -18.02 14.25 -23.48
C SER A 3 -17.48 14.67 -22.12
N ILE A 4 -18.29 15.41 -21.39
CA ILE A 4 -18.00 15.97 -20.08
C ILE A 4 -18.18 14.86 -19.03
N TYR A 5 -17.23 14.82 -18.10
CA TYR A 5 -17.18 13.92 -16.94
C TYR A 5 -18.43 14.10 -16.07
N THR A 6 -19.29 13.08 -15.96
CA THR A 6 -20.28 13.00 -14.88
C THR A 6 -19.64 12.37 -13.64
N GLY A 7 -18.73 13.11 -13.01
CA GLY A 7 -18.37 12.86 -11.60
C GLY A 7 -19.65 12.89 -10.76
N ARG A 8 -19.68 12.11 -9.66
CA ARG A 8 -20.78 12.05 -8.64
C ARG A 8 -21.83 13.13 -8.89
N ARG A 9 -22.90 12.78 -9.62
CA ARG A 9 -24.01 13.72 -9.87
C ARG A 9 -24.51 14.19 -8.52
N ARG A 10 -24.10 15.40 -8.14
CA ARG A 10 -24.53 16.02 -6.88
C ARG A 10 -26.03 16.11 -7.00
N ARG A 11 -26.76 15.41 -6.13
CA ARG A 11 -28.22 15.43 -6.17
C ARG A 11 -28.67 16.89 -6.15
N PRO A 12 -29.64 17.28 -7.01
CA PRO A 12 -30.15 18.64 -7.02
C PRO A 12 -30.56 19.04 -5.60
N GLN A 13 -30.14 20.22 -5.16
CA GLN A 13 -30.57 20.73 -3.87
C GLN A 13 -31.97 21.30 -4.04
N GLU A 14 -32.91 20.77 -3.26
CA GLU A 14 -34.31 21.17 -3.32
C GLU A 14 -34.68 21.92 -2.04
N PHE A 15 -35.28 23.09 -2.18
CA PHE A 15 -35.84 23.85 -1.06
C PHE A 15 -37.10 24.60 -1.50
N THR A 16 -37.85 25.14 -0.54
CA THR A 16 -39.10 25.85 -0.82
C THR A 16 -38.96 27.31 -0.43
N LEU A 17 -39.50 28.19 -1.27
CA LEU A 17 -39.57 29.63 -1.03
C LEU A 17 -40.79 29.97 -0.15
N PRO A 18 -40.79 31.14 0.51
CA PRO A 18 -41.92 31.61 1.30
C PRO A 18 -43.23 31.72 0.51
N SER A 19 -43.12 31.94 -0.81
CA SER A 19 -44.24 32.00 -1.76
C SER A 19 -44.87 30.64 -2.08
N GLY A 20 -44.32 29.53 -1.56
CA GLY A 20 -44.75 28.17 -1.89
C GLY A 20 -44.14 27.60 -3.18
N LYS A 21 -43.29 28.39 -3.87
CA LYS A 21 -42.51 27.93 -5.02
C LYS A 21 -41.42 26.94 -4.59
N LYS A 22 -41.20 25.88 -5.37
CA LYS A 22 -40.12 24.91 -5.14
C LYS A 22 -38.90 25.30 -5.97
N VAL A 23 -37.76 25.52 -5.34
CA VAL A 23 -36.50 25.84 -6.03
C VAL A 23 -35.66 24.57 -6.12
N ILE A 24 -35.19 24.25 -7.32
CA ILE A 24 -34.28 23.13 -7.60
C ILE A 24 -32.96 23.73 -8.11
N ALA A 25 -31.91 23.62 -7.30
CA ALA A 25 -30.57 24.05 -7.68
C ALA A 25 -29.77 22.86 -8.23
N SER A 26 -29.39 22.94 -9.51
CA SER A 26 -28.67 21.89 -10.21
C SER A 26 -27.35 22.36 -10.80
N LEU A 27 -26.48 21.44 -11.18
CA LEU A 27 -25.30 21.76 -12.01
C LEU A 27 -25.77 22.26 -13.40
N PRO A 28 -24.96 23.09 -14.09
CA PRO A 28 -25.31 23.63 -15.41
C PRO A 28 -25.68 22.56 -16.44
N GLU A 29 -25.03 21.38 -16.35
CA GLU A 29 -25.21 20.25 -17.27
C GLU A 29 -26.58 19.59 -17.17
N ASP A 30 -27.22 19.61 -15.99
CA ASP A 30 -28.51 18.95 -15.74
C ASP A 30 -29.71 19.93 -15.84
N LEU A 31 -29.44 21.21 -16.15
CA LEU A 31 -30.44 22.28 -16.09
C LEU A 31 -31.52 22.15 -17.17
N ASP A 32 -31.13 21.81 -18.41
CA ASP A 32 -32.07 21.64 -19.53
C ASP A 32 -32.96 20.41 -19.36
N ASP A 33 -32.40 19.32 -18.84
CA ASP A 33 -33.13 18.08 -18.53
C ASP A 33 -34.16 18.31 -17.42
N LEU A 34 -33.79 19.06 -16.38
CA LEU A 34 -34.70 19.42 -15.29
C LEU A 34 -35.79 20.39 -15.75
N LYS A 35 -35.45 21.39 -16.58
CA LYS A 35 -36.44 22.31 -17.17
C LYS A 35 -37.48 21.57 -18.00
N ARG A 36 -37.03 20.59 -18.80
CA ARG A 36 -37.94 19.73 -19.58
C ARG A 36 -38.81 18.85 -18.69
N LYS A 37 -38.29 18.36 -17.57
CA LYS A 37 -39.00 17.47 -16.64
C LYS A 37 -40.07 18.20 -15.80
N TYR A 38 -39.78 19.40 -15.33
CA TYR A 38 -40.66 20.14 -14.42
C TYR A 38 -41.43 21.29 -15.09
N GLY A 39 -41.12 21.66 -16.33
CA GLY A 39 -41.78 22.76 -17.06
C GLY A 39 -43.27 22.55 -17.38
N ASN A 40 -43.77 21.31 -17.36
CA ASN A 40 -45.16 20.97 -17.73
C ASN A 40 -46.06 20.58 -16.54
N GLN A 41 -45.62 20.72 -15.28
CA GLN A 41 -46.47 20.39 -14.13
C GLN A 41 -47.42 21.56 -13.79
N HIS A 42 -48.68 21.47 -14.24
CA HIS A 42 -49.76 22.47 -14.05
C HIS A 42 -50.28 22.60 -12.61
N GLY A 43 -49.40 22.65 -11.60
CA GLY A 43 -49.83 22.82 -10.21
C GLY A 43 -48.76 23.27 -9.22
N VAL A 44 -47.48 23.19 -9.56
CA VAL A 44 -46.37 23.64 -8.68
C VAL A 44 -45.47 24.55 -9.49
N GLN A 45 -45.34 25.81 -9.09
CA GLN A 45 -44.36 26.73 -9.66
C GLN A 45 -42.97 26.27 -9.21
N VAL A 46 -42.31 25.47 -10.05
CA VAL A 46 -40.94 24.98 -9.83
C VAL A 46 -39.97 25.90 -10.55
N GLU A 47 -39.00 26.43 -9.82
CA GLU A 47 -37.98 27.32 -10.33
C GLU A 47 -36.62 26.63 -10.31
N ILE A 48 -35.96 26.55 -11.46
CA ILE A 48 -34.73 25.78 -11.63
C ILE A 48 -33.58 26.76 -11.85
N VAL A 49 -32.62 26.75 -10.93
CA VAL A 49 -31.48 27.66 -10.91
C VAL A 49 -30.17 26.89 -10.93
N VAL A 50 -29.11 27.53 -11.45
CA VAL A 50 -27.77 26.96 -11.39
C VAL A 50 -27.24 27.02 -9.95
N HIS A 51 -26.75 25.90 -9.44
CA HIS A 51 -26.15 25.82 -8.12
C HIS A 51 -24.96 26.79 -8.00
N GLY A 52 -25.12 27.81 -7.16
CA GLY A 52 -24.10 28.84 -6.89
C GLY A 52 -24.24 30.09 -7.75
N SER A 53 -25.31 30.19 -8.56
CA SER A 53 -25.65 31.44 -9.24
C SER A 53 -26.05 32.54 -8.25
N PRO A 54 -26.01 33.82 -8.67
CA PRO A 54 -26.56 34.92 -7.89
C PRO A 54 -28.01 34.67 -7.48
N GLU A 55 -28.82 34.13 -8.38
CA GLU A 55 -30.22 33.75 -8.13
C GLU A 55 -30.33 32.65 -7.06
N HIS A 56 -29.49 31.62 -7.10
CA HIS A 56 -29.47 30.57 -6.08
C HIS A 56 -29.12 31.15 -4.70
N SER A 57 -28.11 32.02 -4.64
CA SER A 57 -27.72 32.67 -3.39
C SER A 57 -28.81 33.61 -2.85
N GLN A 58 -29.52 34.31 -3.74
CA GLN A 58 -30.61 35.20 -3.38
C GLN A 58 -31.80 34.41 -2.83
N TYR A 59 -32.19 33.30 -3.48
CA TYR A 59 -33.28 32.45 -2.99
C TYR A 59 -32.95 31.77 -1.65
N LEU A 60 -31.71 31.33 -1.44
CA LEU A 60 -31.29 30.82 -0.14
C LEU A 60 -31.31 31.90 0.94
N THR A 61 -30.89 33.12 0.60
CA THR A 61 -30.92 34.27 1.53
C THR A 61 -32.36 34.63 1.89
N GLU A 62 -33.26 34.69 0.90
CA GLU A 62 -34.69 34.94 1.12
C GLU A 62 -35.35 33.86 1.99
N THR A 63 -35.10 32.58 1.72
CA THR A 63 -35.62 31.48 2.53
C THR A 63 -35.07 31.51 3.95
N ARG A 64 -33.77 31.78 4.12
CA ARG A 64 -33.14 31.95 5.44
C ARG A 64 -33.79 33.09 6.21
N ASP A 65 -33.88 34.27 5.62
CA ASP A 65 -34.41 35.47 6.28
C ASP A 65 -35.89 35.28 6.64
N HIS A 66 -36.67 34.56 5.81
CA HIS A 66 -38.04 34.17 6.14
C HIS A 66 -38.11 33.23 7.35
N HIS A 67 -37.28 32.19 7.39
CA HIS A 67 -37.26 31.27 8.52
C HIS A 67 -36.75 31.94 9.80
N GLU A 68 -35.78 32.84 9.68
CA GLU A 68 -35.26 33.62 10.80
C GLU A 68 -36.32 34.59 11.34
N LYS A 69 -37.07 35.26 10.46
CA LYS A 69 -38.22 36.09 10.85
C LYS A 69 -39.35 35.27 11.47
N ARG A 70 -39.62 34.06 10.97
CA ARG A 70 -40.62 33.16 11.54
C ARG A 70 -40.17 32.64 12.91
N ARG A 71 -38.88 32.38 13.07
CA ARG A 71 -38.25 32.00 14.34
C ARG A 71 -38.37 33.14 15.36
N THR A 72 -38.09 34.39 14.98
CA THR A 72 -38.28 35.54 15.89
C THR A 72 -39.75 35.75 16.25
N GLN A 73 -40.69 35.60 15.30
CA GLN A 73 -42.12 35.66 15.59
C GLN A 73 -42.59 34.56 16.55
N LEU A 74 -42.09 33.32 16.39
CA LEU A 74 -42.38 32.23 17.31
C LEU A 74 -41.79 32.50 18.70
N ARG A 75 -40.60 33.10 18.75
CA ARG A 75 -39.97 33.54 19.99
C ARG A 75 -40.79 34.63 20.69
N GLU A 76 -41.29 35.62 19.97
CA GLU A 76 -42.17 36.67 20.52
C GLU A 76 -43.50 36.08 21.01
N LYS A 77 -44.06 35.11 20.28
CA LYS A 77 -45.36 34.50 20.60
C LYS A 77 -45.32 33.55 21.81
N HIS A 78 -44.23 32.80 21.96
CA HIS A 78 -44.11 31.72 22.94
C HIS A 78 -43.09 32.01 24.06
N GLY A 79 -42.33 33.11 23.94
CA GLY A 79 -41.42 33.63 24.96
C GLY A 79 -40.48 32.56 25.54
N PRO A 80 -40.49 32.35 26.87
CA PRO A 80 -39.54 31.46 27.54
C PRO A 80 -39.65 29.98 27.11
N ALA A 81 -40.85 29.52 26.70
CA ALA A 81 -41.03 28.14 26.24
C ALA A 81 -40.34 27.87 24.90
N PHE A 82 -40.21 28.89 24.05
CA PHE A 82 -39.47 28.77 22.78
C PHE A 82 -37.96 28.70 23.02
N ASP A 83 -37.45 29.51 23.95
CA ASP A 83 -36.03 29.51 24.32
C ASP A 83 -35.61 28.14 24.93
N GLU A 84 -36.47 27.52 25.74
CA GLU A 84 -36.24 26.18 26.29
C GLU A 84 -36.26 25.09 25.20
N TRP A 85 -37.23 25.13 24.28
CA TRP A 85 -37.30 24.20 23.16
C TRP A 85 -36.08 24.29 22.25
N GLU A 86 -35.61 25.50 21.98
CA GLU A 86 -34.41 25.73 21.16
C GLU A 86 -33.13 25.24 21.83
N ASP A 87 -32.98 25.44 23.15
CA ASP A 87 -31.85 24.90 23.90
C ASP A 87 -31.83 23.35 23.87
N VAL A 88 -32.99 22.72 24.10
CA VAL A 88 -33.13 21.26 24.00
C VAL A 88 -32.81 20.75 22.59
N GLN A 89 -33.31 21.40 21.54
CA GLN A 89 -33.02 21.01 20.16
C GLN A 89 -31.54 21.16 19.81
N ASN A 90 -30.88 22.23 20.29
CA ASN A 90 -29.46 22.44 20.09
C ASN A 90 -28.61 21.38 20.81
N GLN A 91 -28.97 21.03 22.05
CA GLN A 91 -28.34 19.94 22.79
C GLN A 91 -28.50 18.61 22.04
N LEU A 92 -29.70 18.32 21.53
CA LEU A 92 -30.00 17.09 20.80
C LEU A 92 -29.24 17.00 19.47
N ASN A 93 -29.13 18.11 18.74
CA ASN A 93 -28.31 18.21 17.53
C ASN A 93 -26.81 18.02 17.82
N SER A 94 -26.31 18.57 18.93
CA SER A 94 -24.93 18.38 19.38
C SER A 94 -24.64 16.90 19.66
N VAL A 95 -25.51 16.23 20.42
CA VAL A 95 -25.38 14.80 20.74
C VAL A 95 -25.44 13.94 19.48
N ASN A 96 -26.37 14.21 18.55
CA ASN A 96 -26.45 13.50 17.28
C ASN A 96 -25.18 13.65 16.44
N THR A 97 -24.60 14.86 16.42
CA THR A 97 -23.35 15.12 15.71
C THR A 97 -22.19 14.34 16.33
N GLU A 98 -22.15 14.21 17.66
CA GLU A 98 -21.15 13.39 18.34
C GLU A 98 -21.35 11.89 18.11
N LEU A 99 -22.60 11.40 18.11
CA LEU A 99 -22.91 10.01 17.77
C LEU A 99 -22.50 9.67 16.34
N GLU A 100 -22.71 10.59 15.38
CA GLU A 100 -22.29 10.40 14.00
C GLU A 100 -20.76 10.37 13.88
N ARG A 101 -20.05 11.24 14.61
CA ARG A 101 -18.58 11.21 14.72
C ARG A 101 -18.05 9.93 15.36
N LEU A 102 -18.72 9.43 16.41
CA LEU A 102 -18.35 8.18 17.06
C LEU A 102 -18.55 7.00 16.11
N SER A 103 -19.67 6.95 15.40
CA SER A 103 -19.96 5.90 14.41
C SER A 103 -18.96 5.86 13.25
N THR A 104 -18.51 7.02 12.77
CA THR A 104 -17.56 7.12 11.66
C THR A 104 -16.14 6.80 12.09
N ASN A 105 -15.72 7.17 13.31
CA ASN A 105 -14.39 6.86 13.84
C ASN A 105 -14.25 5.42 14.36
N THR A 106 -15.32 4.78 14.86
CA THR A 106 -15.24 3.41 15.40
C THR A 106 -15.20 2.31 14.33
N THR A 107 -15.65 2.58 13.10
CA THR A 107 -15.71 1.53 12.06
C THR A 107 -14.34 1.02 11.61
N GLY A 108 -13.30 1.86 11.64
CA GLY A 108 -11.93 1.45 11.28
C GLY A 108 -11.17 0.75 12.42
N LEU A 109 -11.26 1.27 13.65
CA LEU A 109 -10.54 0.70 14.79
C LEU A 109 -11.16 -0.63 15.25
N ASN A 110 -12.49 -0.69 15.41
CA ASN A 110 -13.13 -1.89 15.97
C ASN A 110 -13.04 -3.11 15.05
N ALA A 111 -12.94 -2.93 13.73
CA ALA A 111 -12.76 -4.03 12.80
C ALA A 111 -11.49 -4.84 13.10
N ASN A 112 -10.36 -4.16 13.37
CA ASN A 112 -9.08 -4.80 13.71
C ASN A 112 -9.11 -5.48 15.08
N PHE A 113 -9.79 -4.91 16.08
CA PHE A 113 -9.88 -5.49 17.42
C PHE A 113 -10.86 -6.68 17.49
N ASN A 114 -11.95 -6.63 16.71
CA ASN A 114 -12.89 -7.73 16.56
C ASN A 114 -12.20 -9.00 16.03
N LYS A 115 -11.23 -8.86 15.13
CA LYS A 115 -10.45 -9.98 14.56
C LYS A 115 -9.83 -10.86 15.65
N PHE A 116 -9.29 -10.25 16.70
CA PHE A 116 -8.63 -10.94 17.79
C PHE A 116 -9.56 -11.23 18.98
N GLY A 117 -10.88 -11.05 18.81
CA GLY A 117 -11.86 -11.29 19.87
C GLY A 117 -11.96 -10.19 20.92
N TYR A 118 -11.27 -9.06 20.76
CA TYR A 118 -11.31 -7.93 21.71
C TYR A 118 -12.56 -7.04 21.55
N GLY A 119 -13.45 -7.39 20.62
CA GLY A 119 -14.54 -6.57 20.11
C GLY A 119 -15.68 -6.21 21.06
N ALA A 120 -15.80 -6.89 22.19
CA ALA A 120 -16.95 -6.73 23.07
C ALA A 120 -16.67 -5.93 24.35
N TYR A 121 -15.40 -5.75 24.74
CA TYR A 121 -15.04 -5.15 26.05
C TYR A 121 -13.68 -4.44 26.06
N LEU A 122 -13.24 -3.83 24.96
CA LEU A 122 -12.09 -2.92 25.02
C LEU A 122 -12.52 -1.63 25.73
N ARG A 123 -12.52 -1.67 27.06
CA ARG A 123 -12.52 -0.48 27.90
C ARG A 123 -11.17 0.19 27.71
N ALA A 124 -11.14 1.27 26.92
CA ALA A 124 -10.11 2.28 27.14
C ALA A 124 -10.26 2.79 28.59
N TYR A 125 -9.18 3.28 29.20
CA TYR A 125 -9.23 3.89 30.54
C TYR A 125 -10.19 5.08 30.53
N ASP A 126 -11.47 4.81 30.78
CA ASP A 126 -12.58 5.72 31.12
C ASP A 126 -13.91 4.97 31.39
N ASP A 127 -13.95 3.64 31.37
CA ASP A 127 -15.18 2.87 31.68
C ASP A 127 -15.14 2.25 33.09
N GLU A 128 -15.13 3.09 34.12
CA GLU A 128 -15.67 2.80 35.46
C GLU A 128 -16.44 4.07 35.84
N GLU A 129 -17.74 4.13 36.04
CA GLU A 129 -18.70 3.28 36.75
C GLU A 129 -20.05 3.44 36.02
N ASP A 130 -20.84 2.39 35.85
CA ASP A 130 -22.19 2.44 36.43
C ASP A 130 -22.72 1.02 36.65
N ALA A 131 -22.82 0.65 37.93
CA ALA A 131 -23.76 -0.36 38.37
C ALA A 131 -24.41 0.13 39.67
N GLU A 132 -25.68 0.55 39.58
CA GLU A 132 -26.74 0.27 40.55
C GLU A 132 -28.10 0.80 40.03
N GLY A 133 -29.17 -0.02 40.12
CA GLY A 133 -30.47 0.10 39.40
C GLY A 133 -31.50 1.12 39.95
N PRO A 134 -32.85 0.92 39.89
CA PRO A 134 -33.63 -0.26 39.46
C PRO A 134 -34.79 0.03 38.46
N ALA A 135 -35.52 -1.04 38.10
CA ALA A 135 -36.62 -1.09 37.13
C ALA A 135 -37.85 -0.21 37.45
N SER A 136 -38.46 0.37 36.39
CA SER A 136 -39.92 0.54 36.31
C SER A 136 -40.41 0.65 34.87
N SER A 137 -41.46 -0.11 34.59
CA SER A 137 -42.25 -0.25 33.37
C SER A 137 -43.09 0.98 33.00
N ALA A 138 -43.17 1.33 31.71
CA ALA A 138 -44.41 1.78 31.04
C ALA A 138 -44.22 1.84 29.51
N ALA A 139 -45.25 1.39 28.79
CA ALA A 139 -45.33 1.30 27.34
C ALA A 139 -45.59 2.65 26.65
N SER A 140 -45.12 2.79 25.40
CA SER A 140 -45.91 3.40 24.32
C SER A 140 -45.29 3.09 22.95
N MET A 141 -46.13 2.61 22.03
CA MET A 141 -45.86 2.43 20.60
C MET A 141 -45.88 3.77 19.87
N SER A 142 -45.01 3.94 18.86
CA SER A 142 -45.38 4.54 17.57
C SER A 142 -44.19 4.52 16.61
N ASP A 143 -44.44 3.96 15.43
CA ASP A 143 -43.55 3.84 14.30
C ASP A 143 -42.92 5.15 13.81
N THR A 144 -41.70 4.99 13.28
CA THR A 144 -41.11 5.55 12.05
C THR A 144 -39.75 6.21 12.27
N LEU A 145 -38.69 5.44 11.98
CA LEU A 145 -37.58 5.85 11.11
C LEU A 145 -36.58 4.69 11.00
N SER A 146 -36.59 4.10 9.81
CA SER A 146 -35.59 3.18 9.31
C SER A 146 -34.19 3.80 9.38
N VAL A 147 -33.25 2.99 9.85
CA VAL A 147 -31.77 2.94 9.65
C VAL A 147 -31.09 2.76 11.00
N SER A 148 -31.31 1.60 11.61
CA SER A 148 -30.37 1.02 12.58
C SER A 148 -29.64 -0.10 11.84
N SER A 149 -28.43 0.20 11.35
CA SER A 149 -27.49 -0.81 10.90
C SER A 149 -27.30 -1.81 12.04
N GLY A 150 -27.79 -3.03 11.84
CA GLY A 150 -27.73 -4.11 12.80
C GLY A 150 -26.29 -4.37 13.21
N ARG A 151 -26.03 -4.20 14.50
CA ARG A 151 -24.81 -4.64 15.19
C ARG A 151 -24.80 -6.17 15.12
N SER A 152 -24.27 -6.75 14.05
CA SER A 152 -24.14 -8.20 13.93
C SER A 152 -22.95 -8.66 14.77
N VAL A 153 -23.25 -9.44 15.80
CA VAL A 153 -22.28 -10.39 16.37
C VAL A 153 -21.87 -11.28 15.20
N ARG A 154 -20.60 -11.20 14.74
CA ARG A 154 -20.08 -12.12 13.73
C ARG A 154 -20.14 -13.53 14.35
N LEU A 155 -21.12 -14.33 13.92
CA LEU A 155 -21.19 -15.75 14.21
C LEU A 155 -19.93 -16.40 13.63
N GLY A 156 -19.34 -17.37 14.35
CA GLY A 156 -18.14 -18.07 13.89
C GLY A 156 -18.37 -18.70 12.52
N GLU A 157 -17.50 -18.39 11.56
CA GLU A 157 -17.59 -18.92 10.20
C GLU A 157 -16.87 -20.27 10.08
N THR A 158 -17.51 -21.24 9.44
CA THR A 158 -16.90 -22.55 9.16
C THR A 158 -16.19 -22.54 7.80
N THR A 159 -14.97 -23.08 7.72
CA THR A 159 -14.26 -23.25 6.44
C THR A 159 -14.97 -24.26 5.55
N LYS A 160 -15.33 -23.86 4.33
CA LYS A 160 -15.98 -24.75 3.35
C LYS A 160 -14.93 -25.58 2.60
N LEU A 161 -15.28 -26.81 2.20
CA LEU A 161 -14.40 -27.63 1.36
C LEU A 161 -14.18 -27.02 -0.02
N PHE A 162 -15.27 -26.53 -0.62
CA PHE A 162 -15.26 -25.82 -1.89
C PHE A 162 -16.21 -24.64 -1.81
N LYS A 163 -15.77 -23.47 -2.25
CA LYS A 163 -16.56 -22.25 -2.38
C LYS A 163 -16.51 -21.86 -3.85
N LYS A 164 -17.65 -21.51 -4.44
CA LYS A 164 -17.67 -20.94 -5.80
C LYS A 164 -16.76 -19.70 -5.81
N PRO A 165 -15.91 -19.48 -6.83
CA PRO A 165 -15.06 -18.30 -6.89
C PRO A 165 -15.88 -17.02 -6.73
N VAL A 166 -15.45 -16.13 -5.82
CA VAL A 166 -16.08 -14.83 -5.57
C VAL A 166 -15.04 -13.75 -5.83
N ILE A 167 -15.42 -12.75 -6.64
CA ILE A 167 -14.57 -11.60 -6.95
C ILE A 167 -14.69 -10.58 -5.81
N LYS A 168 -13.55 -10.16 -5.25
CA LYS A 168 -13.47 -9.17 -4.17
C LYS A 168 -13.96 -7.79 -4.61
N GLN A 169 -13.61 -7.39 -5.83
CA GLN A 169 -13.96 -6.10 -6.40
C GLN A 169 -13.79 -6.08 -7.93
N TRP A 170 -14.59 -5.27 -8.61
CA TRP A 170 -14.58 -5.16 -10.07
C TRP A 170 -14.96 -3.76 -10.55
N PHE A 171 -14.52 -3.43 -11.77
CA PHE A 171 -14.95 -2.25 -12.50
C PHE A 171 -16.16 -2.57 -13.37
N HIS A 172 -17.15 -1.70 -13.33
CA HIS A 172 -18.31 -1.73 -14.23
C HIS A 172 -18.77 -0.30 -14.51
N GLN A 173 -18.91 0.06 -15.79
CA GLN A 173 -19.33 1.40 -16.24
C GLN A 173 -18.52 2.56 -15.61
N GLY A 174 -17.21 2.38 -15.43
CA GLY A 174 -16.34 3.40 -14.82
C GLY A 174 -16.46 3.52 -13.30
N LEU A 175 -17.31 2.71 -12.66
CA LEU A 175 -17.44 2.62 -11.20
C LEU A 175 -16.69 1.41 -10.66
N LEU A 176 -16.06 1.57 -9.50
CA LEU A 176 -15.44 0.49 -8.73
C LEU A 176 -16.47 -0.06 -7.73
N TRP A 177 -16.78 -1.34 -7.85
CA TRP A 177 -17.62 -2.08 -6.91
C TRP A 177 -16.72 -2.89 -6.00
N ARG A 178 -16.91 -2.76 -4.68
CA ARG A 178 -16.09 -3.38 -3.64
C ARG A 178 -16.96 -3.98 -2.55
N ALA A 179 -16.59 -5.16 -2.06
CA ALA A 179 -17.19 -5.73 -0.85
C ALA A 179 -16.91 -4.83 0.38
N SER A 180 -17.84 -4.78 1.33
CA SER A 180 -17.71 -3.93 2.53
C SER A 180 -16.68 -4.43 3.54
N GLU A 181 -16.21 -5.67 3.39
CA GLU A 181 -15.29 -6.30 4.34
C GLU A 181 -13.83 -5.94 4.03
N HIS A 182 -13.07 -5.63 5.09
CA HIS A 182 -11.63 -5.50 5.01
C HIS A 182 -11.03 -6.87 4.67
N THR A 183 -10.31 -6.93 3.56
CA THR A 183 -9.59 -8.11 3.10
C THR A 183 -8.21 -8.07 3.72
N GLU A 184 -8.00 -8.88 4.75
CA GLU A 184 -6.74 -9.02 5.44
C GLU A 184 -5.83 -10.04 4.74
N ILE A 185 -4.51 -9.83 4.82
CA ILE A 185 -3.54 -10.80 4.30
C ILE A 185 -3.64 -12.09 5.14
N GLN A 186 -3.89 -13.21 4.47
CA GLN A 186 -3.94 -14.51 5.14
C GLN A 186 -2.52 -15.00 5.49
N ALA A 187 -2.37 -15.70 6.61
CA ALA A 187 -1.08 -16.24 7.05
C ALA A 187 -0.42 -17.19 6.01
N ILE A 188 -1.23 -17.89 5.21
CA ILE A 188 -0.74 -18.75 4.13
C ILE A 188 -0.06 -17.98 3.00
N GLU A 189 -0.48 -16.74 2.74
CA GLU A 189 0.13 -15.88 1.74
C GLU A 189 1.52 -15.43 2.20
N LEU A 190 1.65 -15.05 3.48
CA LEU A 190 2.93 -14.75 4.11
C LEU A 190 3.85 -15.99 4.14
N PHE A 191 3.29 -17.18 4.39
CA PHE A 191 4.04 -18.43 4.33
C PHE A 191 4.58 -18.72 2.93
N PHE A 192 3.81 -18.45 1.87
CA PHE A 192 4.30 -18.55 0.50
C PHE A 192 5.48 -17.61 0.24
N ASP A 193 5.44 -16.37 0.75
CA ASP A 193 6.54 -15.41 0.59
C ASP A 193 7.82 -15.90 1.26
N LEU A 194 7.75 -16.65 2.37
CA LEU A 194 8.93 -17.20 3.05
C LEU A 194 9.77 -18.13 2.15
N LEU A 195 9.16 -18.80 1.16
CA LEU A 195 9.92 -19.63 0.20
C LEU A 195 10.86 -18.78 -0.65
N TYR A 196 10.55 -17.50 -0.85
CA TYR A 196 11.42 -16.60 -1.58
C TYR A 196 12.70 -16.28 -0.81
N VAL A 197 12.74 -16.43 0.51
CA VAL A 197 14.00 -16.37 1.27
C VAL A 197 14.98 -17.43 0.75
N GLY A 198 14.48 -18.66 0.53
CA GLY A 198 15.28 -19.75 -0.04
C GLY A 198 15.73 -19.48 -1.48
N ILE A 199 14.85 -18.92 -2.31
CA ILE A 199 15.18 -18.55 -3.70
C ILE A 199 16.26 -17.46 -3.74
N ILE A 200 16.14 -16.44 -2.89
CA ILE A 200 17.12 -15.37 -2.79
C ILE A 200 18.45 -15.93 -2.28
N HIS A 201 18.40 -16.87 -1.33
CA HIS A 201 19.58 -17.53 -0.80
C HIS A 201 20.35 -18.32 -1.85
N ILE A 202 19.70 -19.26 -2.53
CA ILE A 202 20.33 -20.13 -3.53
C ILE A 202 20.90 -19.30 -4.68
N ASN A 203 20.15 -18.31 -5.16
CA ASN A 203 20.63 -17.44 -6.23
C ASN A 203 21.78 -16.54 -5.77
N GLY A 204 21.71 -15.99 -4.56
CA GLY A 204 22.73 -15.14 -3.99
C GLY A 204 24.04 -15.89 -3.74
N GLU A 205 23.98 -17.10 -3.19
CA GLU A 205 25.18 -17.90 -2.89
C GLU A 205 25.98 -18.22 -4.16
N HIS A 206 25.30 -18.66 -5.20
CA HIS A 206 25.95 -19.02 -6.45
C HIS A 206 26.50 -17.80 -7.21
N LEU A 207 25.81 -16.65 -7.14
CA LEU A 207 26.27 -15.39 -7.72
C LEU A 207 27.60 -14.91 -7.13
N TRP A 208 27.79 -15.06 -5.83
CA TRP A 208 29.05 -14.61 -5.21
C TRP A 208 30.16 -15.66 -5.33
N ALA A 209 29.82 -16.95 -5.38
CA ALA A 209 30.79 -18.02 -5.63
C ALA A 209 31.43 -17.91 -7.02
N GLU A 210 30.62 -17.60 -8.05
CA GLU A 210 31.07 -17.48 -9.44
C GLU A 210 30.63 -16.13 -10.04
N PRO A 211 31.35 -15.03 -9.77
CA PRO A 211 30.93 -13.68 -10.18
C PRO A 211 31.20 -13.39 -11.67
N THR A 212 30.49 -14.12 -12.54
CA THR A 212 30.64 -14.11 -14.00
C THR A 212 29.37 -13.58 -14.70
N GLY A 213 29.51 -13.16 -15.96
CA GLY A 213 28.35 -12.76 -16.78
C GLY A 213 27.38 -13.91 -17.07
N HIS A 214 27.88 -15.16 -17.10
CA HIS A 214 27.04 -16.35 -17.27
C HIS A 214 26.14 -16.59 -16.07
N GLU A 215 26.69 -16.44 -14.86
CA GLU A 215 25.90 -16.54 -13.63
C GLU A 215 24.92 -15.38 -13.45
N LEU A 216 25.29 -14.17 -13.87
CA LEU A 216 24.36 -13.05 -13.92
C LEU A 216 23.18 -13.34 -14.86
N LEU A 217 23.41 -13.97 -16.02
CA LEU A 217 22.36 -14.40 -16.94
C LEU A 217 21.46 -15.47 -16.32
N ARG A 218 22.04 -16.48 -15.65
CA ARG A 218 21.29 -17.52 -14.93
C ARG A 218 20.40 -16.91 -13.86
N PHE A 219 20.96 -16.03 -13.02
CA PHE A 219 20.23 -15.28 -12.01
C PHE A 219 19.09 -14.48 -12.62
N ALA A 220 19.35 -13.73 -13.70
CA ALA A 220 18.34 -12.89 -14.33
C ALA A 220 17.15 -13.73 -14.81
N VAL A 221 17.40 -14.82 -15.53
CA VAL A 221 16.33 -15.69 -16.05
C VAL A 221 15.55 -16.34 -14.90
N THR A 222 16.24 -17.00 -13.97
CA THR A 222 15.59 -17.75 -12.88
C THR A 222 14.83 -16.83 -11.92
N PHE A 223 15.36 -15.65 -11.62
CA PHE A 223 14.67 -14.69 -10.74
C PHE A 223 13.46 -14.05 -11.42
N ILE A 224 13.53 -13.71 -12.72
CA ILE A 224 12.37 -13.17 -13.45
C ILE A 224 11.25 -14.23 -13.52
N MET A 225 11.58 -15.49 -13.75
CA MET A 225 10.60 -16.60 -13.68
C MET A 225 9.98 -16.71 -12.29
N SER A 226 10.80 -16.65 -11.23
CA SER A 226 10.33 -16.67 -9.83
C SER A 226 9.39 -15.50 -9.54
N TRP A 227 9.74 -14.29 -10.00
CA TRP A 227 8.94 -13.08 -9.85
C TRP A 227 7.59 -13.19 -10.56
N LYS A 228 7.58 -13.84 -11.73
CA LYS A 228 6.34 -14.07 -12.47
C LYS A 228 5.37 -14.94 -11.69
N LEU A 229 5.84 -16.06 -11.10
CA LEU A 229 5.02 -16.91 -10.24
C LEU A 229 4.45 -16.14 -9.03
N TRP A 230 5.29 -15.35 -8.34
CA TRP A 230 4.85 -14.50 -7.23
C TRP A 230 3.79 -13.48 -7.64
N SER A 231 4.02 -12.82 -8.78
CA SER A 231 3.15 -11.77 -9.31
C SER A 231 1.77 -12.30 -9.65
N ASP A 232 1.71 -13.49 -10.25
CA ASP A 232 0.47 -14.14 -10.65
C ASP A 232 -0.33 -14.64 -9.46
N LEU A 233 0.32 -15.30 -8.49
CA LEU A 233 -0.35 -15.69 -7.24
C LEU A 233 -0.93 -14.47 -6.52
N THR A 234 -0.13 -13.42 -6.37
CA THR A 234 -0.56 -12.18 -5.72
C THR A 234 -1.71 -11.51 -6.48
N LEU A 235 -1.75 -11.61 -7.82
CA LEU A 235 -2.84 -11.10 -8.63
C LEU A 235 -4.13 -11.93 -8.42
N THR A 236 -4.04 -13.26 -8.48
CA THR A 236 -5.18 -14.16 -8.23
C THR A 236 -5.78 -13.93 -6.85
N LEU A 237 -4.95 -13.86 -5.80
CA LEU A 237 -5.39 -13.57 -4.43
C LEU A 237 -5.97 -12.17 -4.27
N SER A 238 -5.54 -11.21 -5.10
CA SER A 238 -6.11 -9.86 -5.09
C SER A 238 -7.48 -9.79 -5.77
N TRP A 239 -7.77 -10.69 -6.72
CA TRP A 239 -9.05 -10.75 -7.42
C TRP A 239 -10.10 -11.59 -6.69
N PHE A 240 -9.71 -12.73 -6.12
CA PHE A 240 -10.64 -13.73 -5.60
C PHE A 240 -10.51 -13.94 -4.09
N GLU A 241 -11.62 -14.29 -3.46
CA GLU A 241 -11.66 -14.82 -2.10
C GLU A 241 -11.21 -16.29 -2.08
N THR A 242 -10.39 -16.67 -1.10
CA THR A 242 -9.73 -17.98 -1.01
C THR A 242 -9.92 -18.62 0.36
N ASP A 243 -11.16 -18.66 0.85
CA ASP A 243 -11.49 -19.11 2.22
C ASP A 243 -11.80 -20.61 2.31
N ASP A 244 -11.66 -21.34 1.20
CA ASP A 244 -11.99 -22.76 1.08
C ASP A 244 -10.76 -23.67 1.01
N VAL A 245 -10.97 -24.95 1.28
CA VAL A 245 -9.91 -25.96 1.31
C VAL A 245 -9.31 -26.21 -0.07
N PHE A 246 -10.11 -26.15 -1.14
CA PHE A 246 -9.62 -26.35 -2.51
C PHE A 246 -8.62 -25.25 -2.92
N SER A 247 -8.93 -23.98 -2.64
CA SER A 247 -7.99 -22.87 -2.82
C SER A 247 -6.66 -23.08 -2.06
N ARG A 248 -6.71 -23.70 -0.87
CA ARG A 248 -5.49 -24.07 -0.11
C ARG A 248 -4.68 -25.17 -0.79
N PHE A 249 -5.33 -26.16 -1.39
CA PHE A 249 -4.64 -27.18 -2.19
C PHE A 249 -4.03 -26.60 -3.46
N GLU A 250 -4.69 -25.65 -4.13
CA GLU A 250 -4.09 -24.93 -5.27
C GLU A 250 -2.83 -24.16 -4.84
N MET A 251 -2.85 -23.51 -3.68
CA MET A 251 -1.66 -22.85 -3.11
C MET A 251 -0.57 -23.85 -2.74
N LEU A 252 -0.91 -25.00 -2.15
CA LEU A 252 0.06 -26.05 -1.83
C LEU A 252 0.73 -26.61 -3.08
N PHE A 253 -0.03 -26.81 -4.16
CA PHE A 253 0.53 -27.22 -5.44
C PHE A 253 1.51 -26.19 -6.00
N GLU A 254 1.17 -24.90 -5.93
CA GLU A 254 2.07 -23.81 -6.33
C GLU A 254 3.37 -23.81 -5.51
N ILE A 255 3.26 -23.99 -4.19
CA ILE A 255 4.40 -24.12 -3.26
C ILE A 255 5.30 -25.29 -3.66
N ALA A 256 4.72 -26.45 -3.96
CA ALA A 256 5.47 -27.63 -4.36
C ALA A 256 6.19 -27.41 -5.70
N CYS A 257 5.52 -26.79 -6.68
CA CYS A 257 6.13 -26.41 -7.95
C CYS A 257 7.26 -25.40 -7.76
N LEU A 258 7.07 -24.39 -6.91
CA LEU A 258 8.08 -23.37 -6.63
C LEU A 258 9.32 -23.98 -5.94
N LEU A 259 9.12 -24.90 -4.99
CA LEU A 259 10.21 -25.64 -4.35
C LEU A 259 11.00 -26.45 -5.38
N ALA A 260 10.30 -27.27 -6.18
CA ALA A 260 10.94 -28.10 -7.21
C ALA A 260 11.61 -27.27 -8.31
N PHE A 261 11.05 -26.12 -8.67
CA PHE A 261 11.68 -25.14 -9.54
C PHE A 261 12.98 -24.61 -8.92
N THR A 262 12.94 -24.23 -7.64
CA THR A 262 14.09 -23.68 -6.90
C THR A 262 15.25 -24.66 -6.80
N THR A 263 14.99 -25.95 -6.54
CA THR A 263 16.05 -26.98 -6.47
C THR A 263 16.77 -27.22 -7.79
N ASN A 264 16.18 -26.80 -8.92
CA ASN A 264 16.74 -26.96 -10.26
C ASN A 264 17.39 -25.67 -10.81
N MET A 265 17.48 -24.59 -10.03
CA MET A 265 18.00 -23.29 -10.49
C MET A 265 19.51 -23.27 -10.73
N THR A 266 20.29 -23.96 -9.90
CA THR A 266 21.75 -23.83 -9.88
C THR A 266 22.40 -24.35 -11.16
N TYR A 267 21.97 -25.53 -11.63
CA TYR A 267 22.55 -26.20 -12.78
C TYR A 267 21.75 -26.00 -14.08
N SER A 268 20.86 -25.00 -14.13
CA SER A 268 19.93 -24.82 -15.26
C SER A 268 20.62 -24.42 -16.56
N PHE A 269 21.86 -23.93 -16.53
CA PHE A 269 22.66 -23.62 -17.71
C PHE A 269 24.03 -24.30 -17.65
N TYR A 270 24.09 -25.45 -16.99
CA TYR A 270 25.33 -26.22 -16.89
C TYR A 270 25.75 -26.82 -18.23
N HIS A 271 27.06 -26.86 -18.49
CA HIS A 271 27.60 -27.28 -19.79
C HIS A 271 27.43 -28.78 -20.07
N ASP A 272 27.48 -29.63 -19.04
CA ASP A 272 27.24 -31.06 -19.19
C ASP A 272 25.73 -31.34 -19.22
N GLU A 273 25.25 -31.87 -20.35
CA GLU A 273 23.84 -32.18 -20.57
C GLU A 273 23.26 -33.13 -19.52
N LYS A 274 24.06 -34.05 -18.98
CA LYS A 274 23.60 -35.01 -17.95
C LYS A 274 23.24 -34.34 -16.63
N HIS A 275 23.93 -33.26 -16.31
CA HIS A 275 23.75 -32.50 -15.07
C HIS A 275 22.95 -31.21 -15.31
N ASN A 276 22.54 -30.93 -16.54
CA ASN A 276 21.80 -29.73 -16.89
C ASN A 276 20.33 -29.86 -16.45
N THR A 277 19.93 -29.05 -15.47
CA THR A 277 18.58 -29.07 -14.88
C THR A 277 17.58 -28.16 -15.58
N TYR A 278 17.93 -27.56 -16.74
CA TYR A 278 17.07 -26.62 -17.47
C TYR A 278 15.67 -27.18 -17.74
N THR A 279 15.61 -28.42 -18.24
CA THR A 279 14.34 -29.06 -18.61
C THR A 279 13.44 -29.23 -17.39
N MET A 280 14.01 -29.63 -16.26
CA MET A 280 13.27 -29.80 -15.00
C MET A 280 12.81 -28.44 -14.45
N LEU A 281 13.69 -27.43 -14.47
CA LEU A 281 13.36 -26.05 -14.13
C LEU A 281 12.14 -25.56 -14.92
N VAL A 282 12.19 -25.65 -16.24
CA VAL A 282 11.10 -25.22 -17.12
C VAL A 282 9.84 -26.06 -16.91
N ALA A 283 9.97 -27.38 -16.71
CA ALA A 283 8.81 -28.25 -16.47
C ALA A 283 8.02 -27.85 -15.21
N PHE A 284 8.69 -27.59 -14.09
CA PHE A 284 8.03 -27.15 -12.86
C PHE A 284 7.48 -25.73 -12.96
N TYR A 285 8.18 -24.83 -13.66
CA TYR A 285 7.64 -23.52 -14.00
C TYR A 285 6.34 -23.66 -14.80
N LEU A 286 6.35 -24.45 -15.88
CA LEU A 286 5.17 -24.68 -16.72
C LEU A 286 4.03 -25.35 -15.97
N ALA A 287 4.30 -26.28 -15.04
CA ALA A 287 3.27 -26.88 -14.20
C ALA A 287 2.52 -25.83 -13.37
N ALA A 288 3.24 -24.91 -12.74
CA ALA A 288 2.64 -23.78 -12.02
C ALA A 288 1.83 -22.86 -12.95
N ARG A 289 2.39 -22.53 -14.13
CA ARG A 289 1.70 -21.69 -15.14
C ARG A 289 0.41 -22.35 -15.65
N LEU A 290 0.45 -23.65 -15.98
CA LEU A 290 -0.70 -24.41 -16.46
C LEU A 290 -1.79 -24.56 -15.40
N LYS A 291 -1.44 -24.63 -14.11
CA LYS A 291 -2.42 -24.52 -13.03
C LYS A 291 -3.13 -23.16 -13.08
N GLY A 292 -2.42 -22.06 -13.38
CA GLY A 292 -3.03 -20.75 -13.60
C GLY A 292 -4.05 -20.73 -14.77
N VAL A 293 -3.78 -21.49 -15.83
CA VAL A 293 -4.74 -21.70 -16.94
C VAL A 293 -5.95 -22.47 -16.46
N LEU A 294 -5.77 -23.54 -15.70
CA LEU A 294 -6.86 -24.33 -15.14
C LEU A 294 -7.75 -23.48 -14.22
N HIS A 295 -7.15 -22.72 -13.30
CA HIS A 295 -7.85 -21.82 -12.40
C HIS A 295 -8.67 -20.76 -13.18
N SER A 296 -8.05 -20.13 -14.19
CA SER A 296 -8.72 -19.16 -15.05
C SER A 296 -9.88 -19.79 -15.85
N ALA A 297 -9.68 -21.00 -16.39
CA ALA A 297 -10.70 -21.72 -17.14
C ALA A 297 -11.91 -22.11 -16.26
N VAL A 298 -11.65 -22.68 -15.07
CA VAL A 298 -12.69 -23.04 -14.08
C VAL A 298 -13.46 -21.79 -13.64
N THR A 299 -12.75 -20.70 -13.35
CA THR A 299 -13.37 -19.42 -12.98
C THR A 299 -14.20 -18.84 -14.11
N SER A 300 -13.73 -18.94 -15.36
CA SER A 300 -14.47 -18.49 -16.55
C SER A 300 -15.79 -19.23 -16.75
N TYR A 301 -15.86 -20.50 -16.32
CA TYR A 301 -17.07 -21.31 -16.35
C TYR A 301 -18.05 -20.91 -15.24
N PHE A 302 -17.56 -20.75 -14.01
CA PHE A 302 -18.41 -20.39 -12.87
C PHE A 302 -18.86 -18.93 -12.84
N LEU A 303 -18.08 -18.02 -13.44
CA LEU A 303 -18.32 -16.58 -13.47
C LEU A 303 -18.36 -16.06 -14.92
N PRO A 304 -19.48 -16.25 -15.65
CA PRO A 304 -19.65 -15.76 -17.01
C PRO A 304 -19.42 -14.25 -17.15
N MET A 305 -19.68 -13.49 -16.08
CA MET A 305 -19.52 -12.04 -16.00
C MET A 305 -18.10 -11.56 -16.37
N ILE A 306 -17.06 -12.27 -15.94
CA ILE A 306 -15.64 -11.91 -16.19
C ILE A 306 -14.95 -12.86 -17.17
N ARG A 307 -15.73 -13.65 -17.91
CA ARG A 307 -15.23 -14.70 -18.80
C ARG A 307 -14.21 -14.17 -19.82
N GLY A 308 -14.42 -12.96 -20.32
CA GLY A 308 -13.52 -12.34 -21.28
C GLY A 308 -12.11 -12.13 -20.72
N VAL A 309 -12.00 -11.60 -19.50
CA VAL A 309 -10.72 -11.42 -18.81
C VAL A 309 -10.04 -12.77 -18.56
N MET A 310 -10.79 -13.76 -18.06
CA MET A 310 -10.22 -15.09 -17.78
C MET A 310 -9.72 -15.81 -19.03
N ILE A 311 -10.39 -15.65 -20.18
CA ILE A 311 -9.91 -16.19 -21.45
C ILE A 311 -8.62 -15.49 -21.88
N CYS A 312 -8.54 -14.17 -21.74
CA CYS A 312 -7.31 -13.43 -22.02
C CYS A 312 -6.15 -13.89 -21.12
N GLU A 313 -6.42 -14.18 -19.84
CA GLU A 313 -5.42 -14.77 -18.93
C GLU A 313 -4.93 -16.13 -19.43
N CYS A 314 -5.84 -17.02 -19.84
CA CYS A 314 -5.45 -18.30 -20.43
C CYS A 314 -4.54 -18.12 -21.66
N ILE A 315 -4.89 -17.21 -22.58
CA ILE A 315 -4.09 -16.93 -23.78
C ILE A 315 -2.71 -16.35 -23.41
N ASN A 316 -2.68 -15.40 -22.47
CA ASN A 316 -1.45 -14.77 -21.98
C ASN A 316 -0.50 -15.77 -21.34
N ILE A 317 -0.98 -16.90 -20.82
CA ILE A 317 -0.15 -17.96 -20.27
C ILE A 317 0.26 -18.98 -21.34
N LEU A 318 -0.67 -19.38 -22.21
CA LEU A 318 -0.43 -20.42 -23.22
C LEU A 318 0.58 -19.99 -24.29
N ILE A 319 0.59 -18.71 -24.69
CA ILE A 319 1.55 -18.20 -25.68
C ILE A 319 3.00 -18.33 -25.17
N PRO A 320 3.41 -17.75 -24.02
CA PRO A 320 4.74 -17.97 -23.45
C PRO A 320 5.03 -19.44 -23.17
N THR A 321 4.04 -20.22 -22.72
CA THR A 321 4.19 -21.66 -22.48
C THR A 321 4.69 -22.40 -23.72
N SER A 322 4.16 -22.09 -24.90
CA SER A 322 4.64 -22.68 -26.15
C SER A 322 6.12 -22.37 -26.44
N LEU A 323 6.57 -21.15 -26.14
CA LEU A 323 7.96 -20.72 -26.32
C LEU A 323 8.90 -21.38 -25.30
N TRP A 324 8.46 -21.54 -24.06
CA TRP A 324 9.18 -22.29 -23.03
C TRP A 324 9.35 -23.76 -23.44
N ILE A 325 8.31 -24.41 -23.95
CA ILE A 325 8.41 -25.78 -24.47
C ILE A 325 9.38 -25.84 -25.66
N ALA A 326 9.29 -24.90 -26.59
CA ALA A 326 10.23 -24.82 -27.71
C ALA A 326 11.68 -24.63 -27.23
N SER A 327 11.91 -23.84 -26.17
CA SER A 327 13.24 -23.57 -25.62
C SER A 327 13.96 -24.80 -25.10
N ILE A 328 13.23 -25.83 -24.64
CA ILE A 328 13.81 -27.10 -24.18
C ILE A 328 14.51 -27.84 -25.34
N HIS A 329 13.96 -27.72 -26.54
CA HIS A 329 14.42 -28.44 -27.73
C HIS A 329 15.53 -27.70 -28.51
N VAL A 330 15.88 -26.49 -28.08
CA VAL A 330 16.91 -25.67 -28.73
C VAL A 330 18.16 -25.64 -27.86
N SER A 331 19.35 -25.77 -28.46
CA SER A 331 20.63 -25.68 -27.77
C SER A 331 21.05 -24.23 -27.50
N MET A 332 21.93 -24.02 -26.53
CA MET A 332 22.59 -22.72 -26.33
C MET A 332 23.52 -22.42 -27.51
N PRO A 333 23.63 -21.15 -27.98
CA PRO A 333 23.05 -19.92 -27.42
C PRO A 333 21.66 -19.55 -27.98
N ASN A 334 21.21 -20.19 -29.07
CA ASN A 334 19.95 -19.84 -29.75
C ASN A 334 18.72 -19.94 -28.83
N ARG A 335 18.77 -20.83 -27.83
CA ARG A 335 17.78 -20.95 -26.76
C ARG A 335 17.46 -19.61 -26.09
N LEU A 336 18.45 -18.73 -25.92
CA LEU A 336 18.27 -17.42 -25.27
C LEU A 336 17.27 -16.53 -25.99
N GLY A 337 17.18 -16.62 -27.33
CA GLY A 337 16.18 -15.88 -28.10
C GLY A 337 14.76 -16.26 -27.70
N LEU A 338 14.48 -17.55 -27.54
CA LEU A 338 13.17 -18.04 -27.09
C LEU A 338 12.90 -17.66 -25.62
N ILE A 339 13.90 -17.81 -24.75
CA ILE A 339 13.79 -17.45 -23.32
C ILE A 339 13.42 -15.98 -23.16
N TRP A 340 14.16 -15.06 -23.79
CA TRP A 340 13.92 -13.63 -23.61
C TRP A 340 12.58 -13.18 -24.20
N VAL A 341 12.16 -13.74 -25.33
CA VAL A 341 10.82 -13.49 -25.87
C VAL A 341 9.74 -14.04 -24.94
N ALA A 342 9.90 -15.25 -24.40
CA ALA A 342 8.97 -15.83 -23.43
C ALA A 342 8.87 -14.99 -22.15
N LEU A 343 10.00 -14.58 -21.58
CA LEU A 343 10.06 -13.70 -20.40
C LEU A 343 9.42 -12.33 -20.68
N ALA A 344 9.66 -11.74 -21.84
CA ALA A 344 9.05 -10.48 -22.21
C ALA A 344 7.52 -10.60 -22.29
N LEU A 345 7.00 -11.68 -22.89
CA LEU A 345 5.57 -11.93 -22.93
C LEU A 345 5.00 -12.26 -21.54
N ASP A 346 5.69 -13.03 -20.71
CA ASP A 346 5.27 -13.33 -19.34
C ASP A 346 5.19 -12.06 -18.47
N LEU A 347 6.19 -11.17 -18.58
CA LEU A 347 6.21 -9.91 -17.85
C LEU A 347 5.17 -8.92 -18.36
N TRP A 348 5.17 -8.65 -19.67
CA TRP A 348 4.38 -7.56 -20.27
C TRP A 348 3.00 -7.97 -20.78
N GLY A 349 2.71 -9.27 -20.87
CA GLY A 349 1.44 -9.80 -21.39
C GLY A 349 0.21 -9.27 -20.65
N GLN A 350 0.32 -9.02 -19.35
CA GLN A 350 -0.74 -8.41 -18.53
C GLN A 350 -1.12 -6.99 -18.97
N SER A 351 -0.22 -6.27 -19.64
CA SER A 351 -0.51 -4.94 -20.19
C SER A 351 -1.47 -5.01 -21.38
N VAL A 352 -1.56 -6.15 -22.08
CA VAL A 352 -2.41 -6.32 -23.28
C VAL A 352 -3.90 -6.32 -22.93
N PRO A 353 -4.42 -7.15 -21.99
CA PRO A 353 -5.82 -7.09 -21.57
C PRO A 353 -6.21 -5.72 -21.02
N ILE A 354 -5.33 -5.09 -20.23
CA ILE A 354 -5.55 -3.73 -19.71
C ILE A 354 -5.68 -2.73 -20.86
N GLY A 355 -4.81 -2.81 -21.87
CA GLY A 355 -4.88 -1.97 -23.07
C GLY A 355 -6.17 -2.18 -23.86
N LEU A 356 -6.58 -3.43 -24.07
CA LEU A 356 -7.81 -3.79 -24.78
C LEU A 356 -9.06 -3.32 -24.04
N PHE A 357 -9.13 -3.51 -22.73
CA PHE A 357 -10.20 -3.01 -21.88
C PHE A 357 -10.36 -1.49 -22.00
N ARG A 358 -9.25 -0.75 -21.90
CA ARG A 358 -9.26 0.71 -22.02
C ARG A 358 -9.64 1.19 -23.41
N TYR A 359 -9.15 0.52 -24.45
CA TYR A 359 -9.55 0.82 -25.83
C TYR A 359 -11.06 0.61 -26.02
N GLY A 360 -11.59 -0.49 -25.49
CA GLY A 360 -13.03 -0.78 -25.47
C GLY A 360 -13.84 0.34 -24.80
N GLN A 361 -13.41 0.83 -23.64
CA GLN A 361 -14.09 1.95 -22.97
C GLN A 361 -13.96 3.28 -23.72
N ALA A 362 -12.81 3.60 -24.30
CA ALA A 362 -12.57 4.90 -24.94
C ALA A 362 -13.23 5.05 -26.32
N VAL A 363 -13.34 3.95 -27.07
CA VAL A 363 -13.80 3.92 -28.47
C VAL A 363 -15.08 3.09 -28.64
N GLY A 364 -15.69 2.67 -27.52
CA GLY A 364 -16.79 1.71 -27.43
C GLY A 364 -17.91 1.94 -28.43
N GLU A 365 -18.36 3.18 -28.64
CA GLU A 365 -19.46 3.48 -29.57
C GLU A 365 -19.02 3.82 -31.00
N LYS A 366 -17.73 4.11 -31.20
CA LYS A 366 -17.21 4.68 -32.45
C LYS A 366 -16.82 3.62 -33.48
N THR A 367 -16.43 2.42 -33.04
CA THR A 367 -15.97 1.34 -33.94
C THR A 367 -16.68 0.02 -33.63
N ARG A 368 -16.75 -0.88 -34.63
CA ARG A 368 -17.30 -2.24 -34.43
C ARG A 368 -16.44 -3.04 -33.44
N LEU A 369 -15.12 -2.92 -33.53
CA LEU A 369 -14.18 -3.54 -32.59
C LEU A 369 -14.34 -2.98 -31.17
N GLY A 370 -14.52 -1.66 -31.03
CA GLY A 370 -14.77 -1.00 -29.74
C GLY A 370 -16.02 -1.54 -29.06
N ARG A 371 -17.14 -1.68 -29.79
CA ARG A 371 -18.39 -2.26 -29.25
C ARG A 371 -18.20 -3.70 -28.79
N PHE A 372 -17.52 -4.52 -29.59
CA PHE A 372 -17.22 -5.90 -29.22
C PHE A 372 -16.38 -5.96 -27.94
N LEU A 373 -15.29 -5.19 -27.86
CA LEU A 373 -14.40 -5.16 -26.70
C LEU A 373 -15.08 -4.58 -25.45
N ALA A 374 -15.93 -3.56 -25.60
CA ALA A 374 -16.68 -2.98 -24.50
C ALA A 374 -17.67 -3.99 -23.89
N GLY A 375 -18.33 -4.80 -24.72
CA GLY A 375 -19.18 -5.90 -24.22
C GLY A 375 -18.35 -7.06 -23.65
N PHE A 376 -17.24 -7.41 -24.29
CA PHE A 376 -16.37 -8.50 -23.84
C PHE A 376 -15.68 -8.20 -22.49
N PHE A 377 -15.41 -6.92 -22.21
CA PHE A 377 -14.84 -6.43 -20.96
C PHE A 377 -15.79 -5.50 -20.19
N GLU A 378 -17.10 -5.78 -20.24
CA GLU A 378 -18.11 -4.99 -19.49
C GLU A 378 -17.83 -5.00 -17.98
N PHE A 379 -17.31 -6.14 -17.48
CA PHE A 379 -16.86 -6.32 -16.11
C PHE A 379 -15.38 -6.68 -16.10
N TYR A 380 -14.59 -5.94 -15.32
CA TYR A 380 -13.15 -6.17 -15.20
C TYR A 380 -12.75 -6.33 -13.72
N PRO A 381 -12.15 -7.46 -13.28
CA PRO A 381 -11.69 -7.63 -11.92
C PRO A 381 -10.71 -6.53 -11.50
N ALA A 382 -11.01 -5.87 -10.38
CA ALA A 382 -10.19 -4.77 -9.88
C ALA A 382 -9.16 -5.31 -8.88
N VAL A 383 -7.91 -4.82 -8.93
CA VAL A 383 -6.88 -5.18 -7.95
C VAL A 383 -7.10 -4.43 -6.65
N ASN A 384 -7.22 -5.14 -5.53
CA ASN A 384 -7.31 -4.49 -4.22
C ASN A 384 -5.98 -3.80 -3.94
N ILE A 385 -6.01 -2.46 -3.91
CA ILE A 385 -4.82 -1.63 -3.86
C ILE A 385 -4.14 -1.76 -2.51
N GLU A 386 -4.92 -1.76 -1.42
CA GLU A 386 -4.39 -1.87 -0.07
C GLU A 386 -3.69 -3.24 0.09
N HIS A 387 -4.37 -4.31 -0.29
CA HIS A 387 -3.80 -5.67 -0.28
C HIS A 387 -2.54 -5.79 -1.15
N ARG A 388 -2.56 -5.28 -2.39
CA ARG A 388 -1.43 -5.37 -3.31
C ARG A 388 -0.22 -4.60 -2.80
N VAL A 389 -0.43 -3.43 -2.19
CA VAL A 389 0.65 -2.62 -1.61
C VAL A 389 1.21 -3.31 -0.37
N GLU A 390 0.36 -3.80 0.53
CA GLU A 390 0.80 -4.52 1.74
C GLU A 390 1.61 -5.78 1.40
N ARG A 391 1.17 -6.58 0.42
CA ARG A 391 1.90 -7.77 -0.09
C ARG A 391 3.27 -7.40 -0.65
N THR A 392 3.35 -6.37 -1.49
CA THR A 392 4.64 -5.89 -2.04
C THR A 392 5.55 -5.38 -0.93
N ASN A 393 5.03 -4.64 0.03
CA ASN A 393 5.77 -4.11 1.18
C ASN A 393 6.30 -5.24 2.08
N ALA A 394 5.50 -6.26 2.34
CA ALA A 394 5.93 -7.45 3.08
C ALA A 394 7.06 -8.19 2.34
N PHE A 395 6.94 -8.35 1.03
CA PHE A 395 7.98 -8.96 0.20
C PHE A 395 9.29 -8.17 0.21
N VAL A 396 9.22 -6.84 0.07
CA VAL A 396 10.41 -5.97 0.14
C VAL A 396 11.05 -6.02 1.52
N SER A 397 10.24 -6.06 2.59
CA SER A 397 10.74 -6.24 3.97
C SER A 397 11.51 -7.55 4.12
N LEU A 398 11.00 -8.64 3.53
CA LEU A 398 11.66 -9.94 3.52
C LEU A 398 13.00 -9.89 2.78
N VAL A 399 13.06 -9.23 1.61
CA VAL A 399 14.31 -9.04 0.85
C VAL A 399 15.35 -8.27 1.67
N PHE A 400 14.94 -7.20 2.36
CA PHE A 400 15.82 -6.47 3.28
C PHE A 400 16.24 -7.31 4.50
N GLY A 401 15.35 -8.14 5.03
CA GLY A 401 15.67 -9.04 6.13
C GLY A 401 16.70 -10.10 5.74
N TYR A 402 16.61 -10.66 4.53
CA TYR A 402 17.54 -11.67 4.05
C TYR A 402 18.98 -11.13 3.88
N SER A 403 19.15 -9.85 3.52
CA SER A 403 20.52 -9.29 3.40
C SER A 403 21.29 -9.30 4.71
N VAL A 404 20.59 -9.26 5.85
CA VAL A 404 21.19 -9.43 7.18
C VAL A 404 21.74 -10.84 7.36
N VAL A 405 21.07 -11.87 6.84
CA VAL A 405 21.52 -13.27 6.95
C VAL A 405 22.86 -13.48 6.21
N GLY A 406 23.04 -12.85 5.05
CA GLY A 406 24.25 -13.00 4.22
C GLY A 406 25.54 -12.46 4.87
N ILE A 407 25.42 -11.50 5.80
CA ILE A 407 26.57 -10.91 6.51
C ILE A 407 26.84 -11.55 7.89
N MET A 408 26.00 -12.50 8.31
CA MET A 408 26.20 -13.21 9.58
C MET A 408 27.31 -14.24 9.46
N PHE A 409 28.14 -14.32 10.50
CA PHE A 409 29.22 -15.31 10.61
C PHE A 409 29.36 -15.82 12.05
N GLN A 410 29.98 -16.99 12.20
CA GLN A 410 30.27 -17.59 13.51
C GLN A 410 31.75 -17.40 13.85
N SER A 411 32.02 -16.89 15.06
CA SER A 411 33.37 -16.69 15.57
C SER A 411 33.85 -17.91 16.37
N TYR A 412 35.11 -18.29 16.19
CA TYR A 412 35.73 -19.45 16.87
C TYR A 412 36.40 -19.08 18.22
N GLY A 413 36.22 -17.85 18.72
CA GLY A 413 36.80 -17.38 19.99
C GLY A 413 37.96 -16.40 19.83
N GLY A 414 38.48 -15.85 20.94
CA GLY A 414 39.53 -14.80 20.94
C GLY A 414 38.99 -13.38 20.73
N TYR A 415 37.86 -13.05 21.37
CA TYR A 415 37.00 -11.90 21.03
C TYR A 415 37.69 -10.53 21.20
N SER A 416 38.17 -9.99 20.08
CA SER A 416 38.43 -8.56 19.86
C SER A 416 37.50 -8.06 18.77
N VAL A 417 37.10 -6.77 18.79
CA VAL A 417 36.42 -6.13 17.66
C VAL A 417 37.29 -6.28 16.41
N ASN A 418 36.90 -7.18 15.50
CA ASN A 418 37.69 -7.54 14.31
C ASN A 418 37.14 -6.89 13.05
N GLY A 419 37.93 -6.89 11.98
CA GLY A 419 37.56 -6.26 10.71
C GLY A 419 36.33 -6.90 10.06
N PHE A 420 36.10 -8.21 10.28
CA PHE A 420 34.90 -8.92 9.80
C PHE A 420 33.62 -8.33 10.41
N LEU A 421 33.60 -8.16 11.73
CA LEU A 421 32.48 -7.54 12.44
C LEU A 421 32.27 -6.10 11.99
N GLY A 422 33.35 -5.33 11.80
CA GLY A 422 33.27 -3.96 11.29
C GLY A 422 32.58 -3.90 9.91
N LYS A 423 33.01 -4.74 8.96
CA LYS A 423 32.39 -4.83 7.63
C LYS A 423 30.92 -5.26 7.71
N ALA A 424 30.59 -6.25 8.54
CA ALA A 424 29.22 -6.70 8.74
C ALA A 424 28.32 -5.60 9.32
N VAL A 425 28.78 -4.87 10.35
CA VAL A 425 28.03 -3.75 10.94
C VAL A 425 27.77 -2.64 9.90
N LEU A 426 28.77 -2.28 9.10
CA LEU A 426 28.58 -1.29 8.02
C LEU A 426 27.55 -1.77 6.99
N GLY A 427 27.59 -3.06 6.62
CA GLY A 427 26.59 -3.69 5.76
C GLY A 427 25.17 -3.67 6.35
N LEU A 428 25.03 -3.95 7.65
CA LEU A 428 23.76 -3.88 8.37
C LEU A 428 23.19 -2.45 8.38
N VAL A 429 24.02 -1.45 8.67
CA VAL A 429 23.61 -0.04 8.63
C VAL A 429 23.18 0.34 7.22
N GLN A 430 23.85 -0.16 6.18
CA GLN A 430 23.44 0.08 4.80
C GLN A 430 22.07 -0.53 4.49
N ALA A 431 21.82 -1.77 4.91
CA ALA A 431 20.52 -2.41 4.76
C ALA A 431 19.41 -1.62 5.48
N PHE A 432 19.69 -1.14 6.69
CA PHE A 432 18.79 -0.28 7.45
C PHE A 432 18.48 1.03 6.73
N ILE A 433 19.48 1.69 6.13
CA ILE A 433 19.27 2.93 5.35
C ILE A 433 18.34 2.69 4.15
N PHE A 434 18.52 1.60 3.41
CA PHE A 434 17.63 1.28 2.29
C PHE A 434 16.21 0.99 2.75
N ASN A 435 16.05 0.27 3.86
CA ASN A 435 14.76 0.03 4.49
C ASN A 435 14.08 1.37 4.87
N TRP A 436 14.83 2.27 5.53
CA TRP A 436 14.34 3.58 5.95
C TRP A 436 13.92 4.46 4.77
N ILE A 437 14.72 4.48 3.69
CA ILE A 437 14.37 5.23 2.47
C ILE A 437 13.09 4.65 1.84
N TYR A 438 12.93 3.32 1.79
CA TYR A 438 11.76 2.71 1.16
C TYR A 438 10.47 2.95 1.97
N PHE A 439 10.47 2.64 3.27
CA PHE A 439 9.23 2.66 4.08
C PHE A 439 8.88 4.04 4.62
N ASP A 440 9.80 4.73 5.29
CA ASP A 440 9.45 5.99 5.98
C ASP A 440 9.70 7.22 5.11
N ILE A 441 10.60 7.15 4.12
CA ILE A 441 10.74 8.25 3.17
C ILE A 441 9.76 8.04 2.04
N ASP A 442 9.94 7.06 1.17
CA ASP A 442 9.12 6.94 -0.05
C ASP A 442 7.67 6.45 0.25
N GLY A 443 7.45 5.73 1.36
CA GLY A 443 6.13 5.24 1.78
C GLY A 443 5.29 6.23 2.61
N HIS A 444 5.87 7.31 3.13
CA HIS A 444 5.18 8.21 4.07
C HIS A 444 4.52 9.43 3.39
N ASN A 445 3.37 9.86 3.91
CA ASN A 445 2.60 11.01 3.41
C ASN A 445 2.21 10.91 1.92
N ILE A 446 1.90 9.70 1.43
CA ILE A 446 1.35 9.51 0.09
C ILE A 446 -0.07 10.07 0.05
N ASP A 447 -0.30 11.03 -0.86
CA ASP A 447 -1.64 11.59 -1.11
C ASP A 447 -2.40 10.73 -2.12
N VAL A 448 -1.75 10.46 -3.26
CA VAL A 448 -2.28 9.59 -4.31
C VAL A 448 -1.27 8.50 -4.62
N HIS A 449 -1.66 7.25 -4.32
CA HIS A 449 -0.83 6.09 -4.63
C HIS A 449 -0.63 5.94 -6.15
N ALA A 450 0.53 5.43 -6.59
CA ALA A 450 0.88 5.27 -8.00
C ALA A 450 -0.19 4.50 -8.81
N ILE A 451 -0.79 3.47 -8.20
CA ILE A 451 -1.87 2.67 -8.79
C ILE A 451 -3.14 3.50 -9.07
N ARG A 452 -3.46 4.47 -8.21
CA ARG A 452 -4.64 5.35 -8.37
C ARG A 452 -4.36 6.57 -9.26
N ARG A 453 -3.10 6.99 -9.35
CA ARG A 453 -2.69 8.22 -10.04
C ARG A 453 -2.91 8.15 -11.55
N SER A 454 -2.33 7.16 -12.19
CA SER A 454 -2.48 6.95 -13.64
C SER A 454 -2.05 5.54 -14.03
N VAL A 455 -2.53 5.05 -15.17
CA VAL A 455 -2.16 3.71 -15.68
C VAL A 455 -0.65 3.59 -15.93
N PRO A 456 0.04 4.54 -16.58
CA PRO A 456 1.50 4.47 -16.71
C PRO A 456 2.22 4.45 -15.36
N SER A 457 1.74 5.23 -14.37
CA SER A 457 2.30 5.20 -13.02
C SER A 457 2.08 3.85 -12.32
N ALA A 458 0.91 3.23 -12.49
CA ALA A 458 0.58 1.92 -11.94
C ALA A 458 1.47 0.81 -12.54
N VAL A 459 1.61 0.83 -13.87
CA VAL A 459 2.44 -0.10 -14.64
C VAL A 459 3.91 0.06 -14.26
N LEU A 460 4.41 1.30 -14.26
CA LEU A 460 5.80 1.59 -13.90
C LEU A 460 6.10 1.23 -12.45
N TRP A 461 5.20 1.54 -11.52
CA TRP A 461 5.33 1.14 -10.11
C TRP A 461 5.38 -0.39 -9.99
N GLY A 462 4.51 -1.12 -10.69
CA GLY A 462 4.50 -2.59 -10.66
C GLY A 462 5.80 -3.20 -11.19
N TYR A 463 6.30 -2.72 -12.33
CA TYR A 463 7.51 -3.26 -12.94
C TYR A 463 8.82 -2.75 -12.33
N ALA A 464 8.84 -1.57 -11.71
CA ALA A 464 10.05 -1.00 -11.11
C ALA A 464 10.52 -1.79 -9.86
N HIS A 465 9.63 -2.53 -9.19
CA HIS A 465 10.01 -3.36 -8.04
C HIS A 465 10.92 -4.52 -8.43
N LEU A 466 10.73 -5.13 -9.61
CA LEU A 466 11.55 -6.24 -10.08
C LEU A 466 13.05 -5.89 -10.18
N PRO A 467 13.47 -4.89 -10.97
CA PRO A 467 14.88 -4.51 -11.06
C PRO A 467 15.41 -3.91 -9.76
N PHE A 468 14.57 -3.23 -8.96
CA PHE A 468 14.94 -2.82 -7.60
C PHE A 468 15.38 -4.02 -6.75
N ILE A 469 14.53 -5.04 -6.67
CA ILE A 469 14.78 -6.23 -5.84
C ILE A 469 15.95 -7.05 -6.39
N MET A 470 16.00 -7.27 -7.71
CA MET A 470 17.13 -7.97 -8.35
C MET A 470 18.46 -7.26 -8.09
N GLY A 471 18.49 -5.94 -8.25
CA GLY A 471 19.68 -5.13 -7.97
C GLY A 471 20.09 -5.22 -6.51
N TYR A 472 19.13 -5.15 -5.58
CA TYR A 472 19.42 -5.25 -4.16
C TYR A 472 19.93 -6.65 -3.75
N ILE A 473 19.38 -7.72 -4.31
CA ILE A 473 19.87 -9.10 -4.09
C ILE A 473 21.29 -9.25 -4.61
N LEU A 474 21.57 -8.74 -5.81
CA LEU A 474 22.91 -8.76 -6.40
C LEU A 474 23.92 -8.01 -5.51
N ALA A 475 23.50 -6.86 -4.96
CA ALA A 475 24.30 -6.12 -3.99
C ALA A 475 24.52 -6.92 -2.69
N SER A 476 23.47 -7.51 -2.15
CA SER A 476 23.54 -8.32 -0.91
C SER A 476 24.46 -9.53 -1.07
N ALA A 477 24.43 -10.21 -2.22
CA ALA A 477 25.32 -11.32 -2.52
C ALA A 477 26.79 -10.84 -2.57
N GLY A 478 27.04 -9.72 -3.26
CA GLY A 478 28.37 -9.10 -3.31
C GLY A 478 28.88 -8.68 -1.92
N LEU A 479 28.01 -8.07 -1.10
CA LEU A 479 28.32 -7.65 0.27
C LEU A 479 28.72 -8.84 1.15
N SER A 480 28.02 -9.97 1.02
CA SER A 480 28.32 -11.19 1.77
C SER A 480 29.77 -11.62 1.54
N LYS A 481 30.24 -11.62 0.28
CA LYS A 481 31.64 -11.94 -0.06
C LYS A 481 32.62 -10.86 0.38
N LEU A 482 32.25 -9.58 0.30
CA LEU A 482 33.10 -8.47 0.78
C LEU A 482 33.36 -8.53 2.29
N VAL A 483 32.37 -8.95 3.08
CA VAL A 483 32.53 -9.14 4.53
C VAL A 483 33.61 -10.17 4.82
N PHE A 484 33.63 -11.30 4.11
CA PHE A 484 34.60 -12.38 4.30
C PHE A 484 35.98 -12.13 3.67
N THR A 485 36.19 -11.00 2.99
CA THR A 485 37.48 -10.69 2.38
C THR A 485 38.51 -10.29 3.45
N THR A 486 39.77 -10.73 3.35
CA THR A 486 40.81 -10.47 4.37
C THR A 486 41.81 -9.36 4.01
N ASP A 487 41.49 -8.52 3.04
CA ASP A 487 42.32 -7.41 2.52
C ASP A 487 42.49 -6.20 3.47
N THR A 488 42.17 -6.34 4.74
CA THR A 488 42.13 -5.25 5.73
C THR A 488 42.90 -5.61 7.00
N PRO A 489 43.40 -4.63 7.76
CA PRO A 489 43.94 -4.91 9.08
C PRO A 489 42.89 -5.59 9.98
N HIS A 490 43.33 -6.49 10.86
CA HIS A 490 42.47 -7.20 11.82
C HIS A 490 41.42 -8.14 11.20
N THR A 491 41.66 -8.68 10.01
CA THR A 491 40.88 -9.80 9.44
C THR A 491 41.72 -11.08 9.38
N ASN A 492 41.89 -11.73 10.52
CA ASN A 492 42.59 -13.02 10.62
C ASN A 492 41.60 -14.18 10.38
N PRO A 493 41.78 -15.01 9.34
CA PRO A 493 40.85 -16.10 9.02
C PRO A 493 40.62 -17.08 10.18
N GLU A 494 41.64 -17.34 11.01
CA GLU A 494 41.57 -18.24 12.18
C GLU A 494 40.53 -17.83 13.24
N GLN A 495 40.01 -16.60 13.18
CA GLN A 495 38.94 -16.13 14.07
C GLN A 495 37.54 -16.58 13.62
N LEU A 496 37.41 -17.06 12.38
CA LEU A 496 36.18 -17.61 11.82
C LEU A 496 36.09 -19.11 12.12
N SER A 497 34.88 -19.66 12.26
CA SER A 497 34.72 -21.13 12.33
C SER A 497 35.10 -21.78 10.99
N ASP A 498 35.54 -23.03 11.02
CA ASP A 498 36.03 -23.81 9.85
C ASP A 498 35.22 -23.60 8.55
N HIS A 499 33.89 -23.63 8.63
CA HIS A 499 32.98 -23.44 7.49
C HIS A 499 33.10 -22.08 6.77
N TYR A 500 33.56 -21.03 7.46
CA TYR A 500 33.75 -19.70 6.91
C TYR A 500 35.21 -19.42 6.52
N ILE A 501 36.17 -20.18 7.05
CA ILE A 501 37.59 -20.06 6.69
C ILE A 501 37.77 -20.37 5.20
N GLU A 502 37.14 -21.43 4.69
CA GLU A 502 37.20 -21.81 3.28
C GLU A 502 36.58 -20.77 2.34
N ARG A 503 35.68 -19.92 2.85
CA ARG A 503 35.05 -18.84 2.08
C ARG A 503 35.83 -17.53 2.10
N ALA A 504 36.77 -17.39 3.02
CA ALA A 504 37.58 -16.18 3.17
C ALA A 504 38.63 -16.11 2.05
N GLU A 505 38.59 -15.02 1.29
CA GLU A 505 39.55 -14.77 0.21
C GLU A 505 40.39 -13.52 0.52
N HIS A 506 41.65 -13.52 0.08
CA HIS A 506 42.54 -12.40 0.31
C HIS A 506 42.13 -11.16 -0.49
N ASP A 507 41.80 -11.34 -1.77
CA ASP A 507 41.50 -10.23 -2.69
C ASP A 507 40.03 -10.23 -3.09
N ILE A 508 39.50 -9.05 -3.42
CA ILE A 508 38.13 -8.92 -3.94
C ILE A 508 38.10 -9.33 -5.42
N PRO A 509 37.31 -10.36 -5.81
CA PRO A 509 37.13 -10.69 -7.21
C PRO A 509 36.53 -9.51 -7.98
N ASN A 510 37.00 -9.26 -9.20
CA ASN A 510 36.54 -8.11 -9.99
C ASN A 510 35.02 -8.11 -10.19
N GLY A 511 34.40 -9.26 -10.46
CA GLY A 511 32.95 -9.37 -10.65
C GLY A 511 32.14 -8.97 -9.42
N ILE A 512 32.64 -9.25 -8.20
CA ILE A 512 31.98 -8.87 -6.94
C ILE A 512 31.88 -7.36 -6.79
N ARG A 513 32.91 -6.61 -7.20
CA ARG A 513 32.87 -5.13 -7.20
C ARG A 513 31.73 -4.60 -8.05
N PHE A 514 31.57 -5.16 -9.26
CA PHE A 514 30.49 -4.77 -10.18
C PHE A 514 29.12 -5.16 -9.62
N PHE A 515 28.97 -6.39 -9.13
CA PHE A 515 27.69 -6.86 -8.56
C PHE A 515 27.25 -6.01 -7.37
N TYR A 516 28.17 -5.71 -6.46
CA TYR A 516 27.90 -4.87 -5.30
C TYR A 516 27.50 -3.44 -5.69
N CYS A 517 28.35 -2.75 -6.46
CA CYS A 517 28.13 -1.34 -6.80
C CYS A 517 26.95 -1.14 -7.76
N TYR A 518 26.84 -1.96 -8.82
CA TYR A 518 25.73 -1.85 -9.78
C TYR A 518 24.42 -2.28 -9.14
N GLY A 519 24.44 -3.32 -8.31
CA GLY A 519 23.26 -3.75 -7.56
C GLY A 519 22.68 -2.63 -6.70
N LEU A 520 23.52 -1.95 -5.91
CA LEU A 520 23.11 -0.81 -5.08
C LEU A 520 22.64 0.37 -5.92
N GLY A 521 23.35 0.68 -7.02
CA GLY A 521 22.98 1.76 -7.94
C GLY A 521 21.62 1.53 -8.59
N ILE A 522 21.37 0.32 -9.08
CA ILE A 522 20.09 -0.10 -9.66
C ILE A 522 18.99 -0.05 -8.59
N ALA A 523 19.24 -0.61 -7.41
CA ALA A 523 18.27 -0.63 -6.33
C ALA A 523 17.82 0.81 -5.96
N LEU A 524 18.78 1.69 -5.74
CA LEU A 524 18.53 3.08 -5.39
C LEU A 524 17.83 3.86 -6.53
N LEU A 525 18.20 3.60 -7.79
CA LEU A 525 17.59 4.20 -8.97
C LEU A 525 16.11 3.83 -9.06
N PHE A 526 15.79 2.55 -8.97
CA PHE A 526 14.42 2.08 -9.09
C PHE A 526 13.56 2.40 -7.87
N MET A 527 14.13 2.50 -6.66
CA MET A 527 13.44 3.14 -5.53
C MET A 527 13.08 4.60 -5.85
N GLY A 528 13.99 5.35 -6.49
CA GLY A 528 13.69 6.70 -6.99
C GLY A 528 12.56 6.74 -8.02
N VAL A 529 12.52 5.76 -8.94
CA VAL A 529 11.43 5.62 -9.92
C VAL A 529 10.10 5.31 -9.23
N ILE A 530 10.08 4.39 -8.27
CA ILE A 530 8.89 4.05 -7.46
C ILE A 530 8.38 5.30 -6.76
N SER A 531 9.26 6.02 -6.07
CA SER A 531 8.94 7.28 -5.39
C SER A 531 8.37 8.31 -6.38
N ALA A 532 8.95 8.45 -7.57
CA ALA A 532 8.47 9.37 -8.62
C ALA A 532 7.04 9.06 -9.09
N CYS A 533 6.63 7.79 -9.08
CA CYS A 533 5.27 7.37 -9.43
C CYS A 533 4.21 7.84 -8.41
N HIS A 534 4.55 7.93 -7.12
CA HIS A 534 3.64 8.41 -6.08
C HIS A 534 3.47 9.93 -6.07
N GLU A 535 2.27 10.39 -5.72
CA GLU A 535 2.02 11.79 -5.36
C GLU A 535 2.03 11.93 -3.84
N HIS A 536 2.88 12.81 -3.32
CA HIS A 536 3.08 12.99 -1.89
C HIS A 536 2.48 14.33 -1.45
N ARG A 537 1.96 14.38 -0.23
CA ARG A 537 1.52 15.64 0.39
C ARG A 537 2.72 16.57 0.56
N VAL A 538 2.53 17.84 0.19
CA VAL A 538 3.58 18.87 0.26
C VAL A 538 3.30 19.77 1.46
N PRO A 539 4.14 19.75 2.51
CA PRO A 539 4.05 20.72 3.59
C PRO A 539 4.24 22.15 3.09
N ALA A 540 3.55 23.13 3.69
CA ALA A 540 3.55 24.53 3.24
C ALA A 540 4.96 25.15 3.17
N THR A 541 5.88 24.74 4.05
CA THR A 541 7.25 25.26 4.12
C THR A 541 8.31 24.19 3.90
N LEU A 542 8.16 23.36 2.87
CA LEU A 542 9.12 22.31 2.51
C LEU A 542 10.51 22.89 2.19
N ARG A 543 11.59 22.27 2.67
CA ARG A 543 12.96 22.74 2.41
C ARG A 543 13.39 22.49 0.95
N TRP A 544 13.33 21.25 0.48
CA TRP A 544 13.70 20.87 -0.88
C TRP A 544 12.55 20.20 -1.63
N SER A 545 12.35 20.60 -2.88
CA SER A 545 11.37 19.95 -3.74
C SER A 545 11.73 18.49 -3.99
N LYS A 546 10.72 17.66 -4.27
CA LYS A 546 10.90 16.24 -4.61
C LYS A 546 11.88 16.05 -5.79
N THR A 547 11.83 16.94 -6.79
CA THR A 547 12.71 16.88 -7.96
C THR A 547 14.19 17.01 -7.59
N ILE A 548 14.53 17.93 -6.67
CA ILE A 548 15.91 18.12 -6.21
C ILE A 548 16.41 16.86 -5.48
N ARG A 549 15.56 16.30 -4.61
CA ARG A 549 15.88 15.08 -3.84
C ARG A 549 16.11 13.87 -4.76
N LEU A 550 15.24 13.66 -5.74
CA LEU A 550 15.39 12.59 -6.74
C LEU A 550 16.59 12.83 -7.67
N ALA A 551 16.91 14.08 -8.02
CA ALA A 551 18.10 14.40 -8.81
C ALA A 551 19.40 14.06 -8.05
N LEU A 552 19.47 14.38 -6.76
CA LEU A 552 20.60 13.98 -5.91
C LEU A 552 20.74 12.44 -5.86
N ARG A 553 19.61 11.73 -5.71
CA ARG A 553 19.58 10.27 -5.73
C ARG A 553 20.15 9.73 -7.06
N ALA A 554 19.76 10.32 -8.19
CA ALA A 554 20.28 9.94 -9.51
C ALA A 554 21.79 10.23 -9.68
N ILE A 555 22.30 11.33 -9.13
CA ILE A 555 23.74 11.63 -9.12
C ILE A 555 24.50 10.57 -8.32
N VAL A 556 23.99 10.18 -7.15
CA VAL A 556 24.61 9.12 -6.35
C VAL A 556 24.58 7.77 -7.06
N CYS A 557 23.49 7.43 -7.76
CA CYS A 557 23.45 6.24 -8.62
C CYS A 557 24.56 6.26 -9.69
N LEU A 558 24.78 7.41 -10.35
CA LEU A 558 25.85 7.54 -11.34
C LEU A 558 27.24 7.30 -10.72
N ILE A 559 27.47 7.83 -9.51
CA ILE A 559 28.73 7.58 -8.77
C ILE A 559 28.87 6.08 -8.47
N LEU A 560 27.81 5.41 -8.03
CA LEU A 560 27.83 3.97 -7.75
C LEU A 560 28.14 3.15 -9.02
N PHE A 561 27.64 3.55 -10.20
CA PHE A 561 27.98 2.90 -11.47
C PHE A 561 29.44 3.14 -11.91
N LEU A 562 30.10 4.20 -11.46
CA LEU A 562 31.50 4.46 -11.81
C LEU A 562 32.48 3.92 -10.76
N LEU A 563 32.04 3.73 -9.52
CA LEU A 563 32.85 3.27 -8.39
C LEU A 563 33.61 1.95 -8.61
N PRO A 564 33.06 0.89 -9.25
CA PRO A 564 33.79 -0.37 -9.41
C PRO A 564 35.00 -0.26 -10.34
N LEU A 565 35.15 0.83 -11.11
CA LEU A 565 36.36 1.13 -11.89
C LEU A 565 37.57 1.44 -11.00
N ALA A 566 37.34 1.84 -9.74
CA ALA A 566 38.40 2.10 -8.76
C ALA A 566 38.92 0.79 -8.15
N LYS A 567 39.87 0.15 -8.83
CA LYS A 567 40.45 -1.15 -8.43
C LYS A 567 41.34 -1.10 -7.18
N SER A 568 41.81 0.08 -6.77
CA SER A 568 42.70 0.25 -5.61
C SER A 568 42.00 0.18 -4.25
N LEU A 569 40.66 0.23 -4.23
CA LEU A 569 39.89 0.19 -2.98
C LEU A 569 39.88 -1.23 -2.40
N ASN A 570 40.17 -1.36 -1.10
CA ASN A 570 39.91 -2.58 -0.33
C ASN A 570 38.41 -2.68 0.03
N SER A 571 38.00 -3.81 0.61
CA SER A 571 36.60 -4.14 0.88
C SER A 571 35.99 -3.20 1.91
N LEU A 572 36.74 -2.83 2.95
CA LEU A 572 36.29 -1.87 3.96
C LEU A 572 36.07 -0.48 3.37
N HIS A 573 37.00 0.02 2.54
CA HIS A 573 36.86 1.30 1.85
C HIS A 573 35.65 1.27 0.90
N LEU A 574 35.45 0.18 0.16
CA LEU A 574 34.32 0.05 -0.76
C LEU A 574 32.98 0.06 -0.03
N ILE A 575 32.85 -0.72 1.05
CA ILE A 575 31.65 -0.73 1.90
C ILE A 575 31.44 0.64 2.54
N SER A 576 32.49 1.28 3.07
CA SER A 576 32.40 2.59 3.72
C SER A 576 31.99 3.71 2.77
N ILE A 577 32.55 3.75 1.55
CA ILE A 577 32.20 4.76 0.53
C ILE A 577 30.74 4.58 0.10
N THR A 578 30.32 3.35 -0.21
CA THR A 578 28.95 3.06 -0.61
C THR A 578 27.95 3.37 0.51
N LEU A 579 28.28 3.05 1.77
CA LEU A 579 27.49 3.43 2.94
C LEU A 579 27.40 4.95 3.09
N GLY A 580 28.52 5.66 2.98
CA GLY A 580 28.56 7.12 3.07
C GLY A 580 27.71 7.81 2.01
N LEU A 581 27.72 7.27 0.78
CA LEU A 581 26.85 7.71 -0.31
C LEU A 581 25.37 7.47 0.01
N SER A 582 25.01 6.27 0.50
CA SER A 582 23.64 5.96 0.93
C SER A 582 23.17 6.85 2.08
N ALA A 583 24.02 7.08 3.08
CA ALA A 583 23.74 7.96 4.21
C ALA A 583 23.57 9.42 3.74
N CYS A 584 24.39 9.89 2.79
CA CYS A 584 24.24 11.21 2.20
C CYS A 584 22.86 11.40 1.54
N VAL A 585 22.39 10.38 0.80
CA VAL A 585 21.02 10.39 0.22
C VAL A 585 19.97 10.43 1.33
N LEU A 586 20.10 9.60 2.36
CA LEU A 586 19.16 9.58 3.49
C LEU A 586 19.09 10.95 4.18
N PHE A 587 20.22 11.54 4.55
CA PHE A 587 20.26 12.86 5.19
C PHE A 587 19.66 13.94 4.31
N ALA A 588 19.97 13.94 3.01
CA ALA A 588 19.38 14.85 2.04
C ALA A 588 17.86 14.70 1.91
N GLU A 589 17.35 13.47 1.94
CA GLU A 589 15.92 13.18 1.88
C GLU A 589 15.20 13.65 3.14
N LEU A 590 15.74 13.34 4.33
CA LEU A 590 15.22 13.78 5.63
C LEU A 590 15.24 15.30 5.75
N PHE A 591 16.38 15.93 5.45
CA PHE A 591 16.53 17.38 5.47
C PHE A 591 15.57 18.03 4.48
N GLY A 592 15.48 17.50 3.25
CA GLY A 592 14.62 18.07 2.23
C GLY A 592 13.13 17.92 2.54
N LYS A 593 12.70 16.85 3.23
CA LYS A 593 11.31 16.65 3.71
C LYS A 593 10.94 17.50 4.91
N SER A 594 11.90 17.97 5.69
CA SER A 594 11.64 18.82 6.84
C SER A 594 11.09 20.19 6.44
N CYS A 595 10.41 20.84 7.39
CA CYS A 595 9.91 22.21 7.23
C CYS A 595 11.01 23.25 7.54
N ARG A 596 10.94 24.42 6.92
CA ARG A 596 11.83 25.56 7.27
C ARG A 596 11.51 26.13 8.65
N ASN A 597 10.24 26.10 9.03
CA ASN A 597 9.73 26.71 10.26
C ASN A 597 9.81 25.77 11.48
N ASP A 598 10.25 24.53 11.27
CA ASP A 598 10.43 23.53 12.31
C ASP A 598 11.93 23.25 12.48
N PRO A 599 12.49 23.30 13.70
CA PRO A 599 13.87 22.90 13.91
C PRO A 599 14.10 21.46 13.41
N PHE A 600 15.20 21.25 12.67
CA PHE A 600 15.56 19.92 12.18
C PHE A 600 16.05 19.00 13.31
N ILE A 601 16.54 19.59 14.41
CA ILE A 601 17.03 18.88 15.60
C ILE A 601 16.34 19.50 16.81
N GLY A 602 15.68 18.66 17.60
CA GLY A 602 14.95 19.06 18.80
C GLY A 602 13.51 19.49 18.52
N GLU A 603 12.75 19.65 19.58
CA GLU A 603 11.36 20.11 19.50
C GLU A 603 11.31 21.62 19.29
N ARG A 604 10.28 22.11 18.60
CA ARG A 604 10.00 23.54 18.52
C ARG A 604 9.81 24.09 19.94
N LYS A 605 10.71 24.99 20.38
CA LYS A 605 10.60 25.65 21.70
C LYS A 605 9.22 26.30 21.81
N GLY A 606 8.47 25.97 22.87
CA GLY A 606 7.09 26.44 23.08
C GLY A 606 6.00 25.47 22.61
N CYS A 607 6.34 24.27 22.11
CA CYS A 607 5.35 23.24 21.82
C CYS A 607 4.85 22.60 23.13
N SER A 608 3.97 23.29 23.84
CA SER A 608 3.23 22.71 24.96
C SER A 608 2.03 21.95 24.40
N VAL A 609 1.98 20.63 24.59
CA VAL A 609 0.75 19.88 24.38
C VAL A 609 -0.19 20.22 25.54
N ARG A 610 -1.20 21.06 25.28
CA ARG A 610 -2.17 21.47 26.29
C ARG A 610 -3.26 20.42 26.40
N TYR A 611 -3.20 19.61 27.45
CA TYR A 611 -4.26 18.68 27.81
C TYR A 611 -5.27 19.40 28.68
N ILE A 612 -6.49 19.61 28.16
CA ILE A 612 -7.60 20.20 28.92
C ILE A 612 -8.50 19.05 29.34
N CYS A 613 -8.55 18.77 30.66
CA CYS A 613 -9.47 17.79 31.23
C CYS A 613 -10.49 18.47 32.14
N LYS A 614 -11.72 17.96 32.16
CA LYS A 614 -12.73 18.33 33.18
C LYS A 614 -12.49 17.43 34.39
N CYS A 615 -11.94 17.99 35.46
CA CYS A 615 -11.71 17.26 36.70
C CYS A 615 -12.62 17.81 37.80
N THR A 616 -13.32 16.95 38.54
CA THR A 616 -14.09 17.42 39.70
C THR A 616 -13.16 17.67 40.89
N LYS A 617 -13.56 18.57 41.80
CA LYS A 617 -12.79 18.90 43.02
C LYS A 617 -12.49 17.69 43.91
N LYS A 618 -13.28 16.61 43.82
CA LYS A 618 -13.07 15.38 44.59
C LYS A 618 -11.95 14.53 44.00
N ASP A 619 -11.92 14.40 42.67
CA ASP A 619 -10.91 13.59 41.96
C ASP A 619 -9.53 14.23 42.07
N LEU A 620 -9.47 15.56 42.00
CA LEU A 620 -8.23 16.33 42.18
C LEU A 620 -7.64 16.15 43.59
N LYS A 621 -8.49 16.10 44.62
CA LYS A 621 -8.08 15.83 46.01
C LYS A 621 -7.66 14.38 46.23
N ARG A 622 -8.30 13.41 45.55
CA ARG A 622 -7.92 11.98 45.58
C ARG A 622 -6.57 11.71 44.92
N ALA A 623 -6.24 12.45 43.86
CA ALA A 623 -4.97 12.33 43.14
C ALA A 623 -3.75 12.88 43.91
N GLY A 624 -3.94 13.44 45.11
CA GLY A 624 -2.84 13.88 45.98
C GLY A 624 -2.05 15.09 45.44
N ILE A 625 -2.60 15.82 44.47
CA ILE A 625 -1.99 17.07 43.97
C ILE A 625 -2.34 18.17 44.97
N ALA A 626 -1.56 18.26 46.04
CA ALA A 626 -1.59 19.39 46.96
C ALA A 626 -1.15 20.66 46.20
N GLU A 627 -1.82 21.79 46.46
CA GLU A 627 -1.60 23.07 45.78
C GLU A 627 -0.20 23.69 46.02
N ASP A 628 0.69 23.06 46.80
CA ASP A 628 1.90 23.70 47.37
C ASP A 628 3.22 22.91 47.20
N GLU A 629 3.48 22.28 46.04
CA GLU A 629 4.86 21.84 45.69
C GLU A 629 5.36 22.51 44.39
N PRO A 630 6.38 23.39 44.45
CA PRO A 630 6.76 24.25 43.32
C PRO A 630 7.65 23.56 42.26
N GLU A 631 7.98 22.28 42.38
CA GLU A 631 8.95 21.61 41.48
C GLU A 631 8.38 20.54 40.55
N ARG A 632 7.07 20.24 40.58
CA ARG A 632 6.45 19.39 39.54
C ARG A 632 5.85 20.27 38.45
N ARG A 633 6.46 20.18 37.25
CA ARG A 633 6.00 20.70 35.94
C ARG A 633 4.62 21.36 36.03
N SER A 634 4.63 22.69 36.12
CA SER A 634 3.47 23.55 36.31
C SER A 634 2.38 23.24 35.27
N ALA A 635 1.32 22.54 35.69
CA ALA A 635 0.05 22.63 35.02
C ALA A 635 -0.56 23.99 35.40
N GLU A 636 -0.69 24.91 34.45
CA GLU A 636 -1.47 26.13 34.68
C GLU A 636 -2.93 25.75 34.91
N ILE A 637 -3.38 25.85 36.16
CA ILE A 637 -4.77 25.62 36.53
C ILE A 637 -5.54 26.94 36.33
N LEU A 638 -6.19 27.08 35.19
CA LEU A 638 -7.12 28.18 34.93
C LEU A 638 -8.51 27.84 35.45
N LYS A 639 -8.97 28.59 36.44
CA LYS A 639 -10.34 28.53 36.95
C LYS A 639 -11.27 29.16 35.92
N LEU A 640 -12.11 28.34 35.28
CA LEU A 640 -13.20 28.85 34.43
C LEU A 640 -14.17 29.67 35.28
N GLY A 641 -14.63 30.79 34.74
CA GLY A 641 -15.67 31.59 35.38
C GLY A 641 -16.98 30.80 35.52
N VAL A 642 -17.84 31.17 36.47
CA VAL A 642 -19.10 30.46 36.79
C VAL A 642 -20.07 30.31 35.58
N ARG A 643 -19.81 31.04 34.48
CA ARG A 643 -20.59 31.01 33.23
C ARG A 643 -19.84 30.48 32.02
N GLU A 644 -18.57 30.10 32.16
CA GLU A 644 -17.76 29.55 31.05
C GLU A 644 -17.86 28.02 31.04
N LYS A 645 -18.46 27.45 30.00
CA LYS A 645 -18.68 25.99 29.86
C LYS A 645 -17.51 25.27 29.18
N THR A 646 -16.63 26.01 28.50
CA THR A 646 -15.41 25.55 27.82
C THR A 646 -14.37 26.68 27.81
N GLY A 647 -13.09 26.36 28.02
CA GLY A 647 -12.00 27.30 27.77
C GLY A 647 -11.76 27.42 26.26
N ALA A 648 -11.63 28.64 25.76
CA ALA A 648 -11.22 28.87 24.37
C ALA A 648 -9.74 28.44 24.19
N LEU A 649 -9.41 27.92 23.00
CA LEU A 649 -8.03 27.84 22.53
C LEU A 649 -7.54 29.26 22.28
N ASP A 650 -6.81 29.83 23.24
CA ASP A 650 -5.96 30.97 22.94
C ASP A 650 -4.67 30.42 22.33
N ILE A 651 -4.57 30.48 21.01
CA ILE A 651 -3.32 30.26 20.30
C ILE A 651 -2.59 31.59 20.42
N GLN A 652 -1.66 31.71 21.37
CA GLN A 652 -0.66 32.78 21.31
C GLN A 652 0.43 32.35 20.32
N ASP A 653 0.81 33.28 19.44
CA ASP A 653 1.78 33.12 18.33
C ASP A 653 3.17 32.60 18.74
#